data_AF-A0A1Y2C1U7-F1
#
_entry.id   AF-A0A1Y2C1U7-F1
#
_cell.length_a   1.000
_cell.length_b   1.000
_cell.length_c   1.000
_cell.angle_alpha   90.00
_cell.angle_beta   90.00
_cell.angle_gamma   90.00
#
_symmetry.space_group_name_H-M   'P 1'
#
loop_
_entity.id
_entity.type
_entity.pdbx_description
1 polymer ?
#
loop_
_entity_poly.entity_id
_entity_poly.type
_entity_poly.pdbx_seq_one_letter_code
_entity_poly.pdbx_strand_id
1 'polypeptide(L)'
;MKINYLLTIPLLLTSVLVEGKSDCDKINDYLKKNNIDEEHIKCKAGSNGKIELTRYLNTDNDYKGEPAEELFTYDSINKLTYTLENSYGKTYPFTTAIGKLTNLEELILDYDYYEEGHICNSYETSEMKEGTIPVNSKNLKILKLYSVQLTDATIKEIASLSNLEELTLSKCDNLEKVANLAGKLNKLNKLTIYSLFNYCHSDPQTLPKNIINKFTNLKKLEIHGYYSDENLIKEISSLTKLENLITTFNSKVNMDSFKNLANLSELELNYCDSDVYDGDYGTNEDLEVTFKSLSLPKNLKKLDIKNNNLTKIPSAIENLKKLEYLNIRNNKIDQEIPEYLNTFENLSIIDFTELKNLKGHVLNNKNLKECYYDFSYSLCKETENIPCLSKYDKSFPLCSSANTKTNITIKTKTTTTTKTKTITTTTKTKTKTITTTTKTKTTNVSTVTSTNGKCGAKDGVCPTGECCSKYGYCGRSEKHCGTGCQSEFGQCNINKTTTTKTTTQKSTTTKSSYPTSTNGKCGAKDGKCPTGECCSKYGYCGRSEKHCGTGCQSEFGQCNINKTTTTKITTQKSTTTKSSYPTSTNGKCGAKDGKCPTGECCSKYGYCGRSEKHCGTGCQSEFGQCNINKTTTTKTTKTTTKKSTSTKTTTKRSTSTKSSYPTSTNGKCGPKDGKCPTGECCSKYNYCGRSEKHCGTGCQSEFGQCH
;
A
#
# COMPACT_ATOMS: atom_id res chain seq x y z
N MET A 1 69.62 -1.20 6.53
CA MET A 1 68.59 -1.67 5.58
C MET A 1 67.60 -2.52 6.38
N LYS A 2 66.31 -2.32 6.13
CA LYS A 2 65.13 -2.60 6.99
C LYS A 2 65.10 -3.98 7.68
N ILE A 3 64.77 -3.99 8.98
CA ILE A 3 64.24 -5.15 9.70
C ILE A 3 62.72 -4.95 9.84
N ASN A 4 61.96 -5.94 9.35
CA ASN A 4 60.49 -5.98 9.32
C ASN A 4 59.91 -6.18 10.72
N TYR A 5 59.01 -5.28 11.13
CA TYR A 5 58.03 -5.53 12.20
C TYR A 5 56.86 -6.33 11.61
N LEU A 6 56.79 -7.62 11.92
CA LEU A 6 55.66 -8.48 11.57
C LEU A 6 55.49 -9.58 12.62
N LEU A 7 55.10 -9.17 13.82
CA LEU A 7 54.58 -9.97 14.95
C LEU A 7 53.94 -8.90 15.86
N THR A 8 52.61 -8.79 15.98
CA THR A 8 51.80 -9.51 16.98
C THR A 8 50.29 -9.39 16.64
N ILE A 9 49.71 -10.39 15.99
CA ILE A 9 48.24 -10.57 15.84
C ILE A 9 47.74 -12.00 16.20
N PRO A 10 48.54 -13.06 16.50
CA PRO A 10 47.95 -14.37 16.83
C PRO A 10 47.37 -14.49 18.26
N LEU A 11 47.87 -13.75 19.25
CA LEU A 11 47.48 -13.95 20.66
C LEU A 11 46.07 -13.42 20.99
N LEU A 12 45.69 -12.31 20.37
CA LEU A 12 44.39 -11.64 20.58
C LEU A 12 43.23 -12.41 19.97
N LEU A 13 43.41 -13.05 18.80
CA LEU A 13 42.36 -13.87 18.20
C LEU A 13 42.09 -15.14 19.03
N THR A 14 43.15 -15.78 19.54
CA THR A 14 42.98 -16.98 20.38
C THR A 14 42.34 -16.65 21.73
N SER A 15 42.65 -15.50 22.35
CA SER A 15 42.03 -15.12 23.62
C SER A 15 40.54 -14.77 23.46
N VAL A 16 40.17 -14.03 22.42
CA VAL A 16 38.76 -13.65 22.14
C VAL A 16 37.90 -14.88 21.79
N LEU A 17 38.48 -15.86 21.07
CA LEU A 17 37.83 -17.15 20.80
C LEU A 17 37.61 -17.99 22.06
N VAL A 18 38.58 -17.97 22.98
CA VAL A 18 38.50 -18.68 24.27
C VAL A 18 37.51 -17.98 25.20
N GLU A 19 37.45 -16.65 25.21
CA GLU A 19 36.51 -15.86 26.02
C GLU A 19 35.05 -16.06 25.57
N GLY A 20 34.74 -15.98 24.27
CA GLY A 20 33.37 -16.19 23.78
C GLY A 20 32.85 -17.62 23.99
N LYS A 21 33.73 -18.64 23.89
CA LYS A 21 33.36 -20.01 24.24
C LYS A 21 33.19 -20.18 25.75
N SER A 22 34.10 -19.61 26.55
CA SER A 22 34.03 -19.65 28.01
C SER A 22 32.80 -18.94 28.57
N ASP A 23 32.39 -17.81 28.00
CA ASP A 23 31.20 -17.08 28.43
C ASP A 23 29.91 -17.83 28.05
N CYS A 24 29.89 -18.47 26.90
CA CYS A 24 28.78 -19.33 26.50
C CYS A 24 28.64 -20.55 27.42
N ASP A 25 29.76 -21.15 27.82
CA ASP A 25 29.80 -22.23 28.80
C ASP A 25 29.27 -21.75 30.18
N LYS A 26 29.69 -20.57 30.66
CA LYS A 26 29.16 -19.97 31.90
C LYS A 26 27.66 -19.66 31.83
N ILE A 27 27.20 -19.16 30.69
CA ILE A 27 25.77 -18.92 30.44
C ILE A 27 25.03 -20.26 30.53
N ASN A 28 25.49 -21.30 29.83
CA ASN A 28 24.88 -22.63 29.87
C ASN A 28 24.90 -23.25 31.28
N ASP A 29 25.98 -23.08 32.04
CA ASP A 29 26.09 -23.54 33.43
C ASP A 29 25.11 -22.80 34.34
N TYR A 30 24.95 -21.48 34.15
CA TYR A 30 23.95 -20.69 34.87
C TYR A 30 22.53 -21.17 34.58
N LEU A 31 22.22 -21.46 33.31
CA LEU A 31 20.91 -21.96 32.89
C LEU A 31 20.61 -23.32 33.53
N LYS A 32 21.57 -24.25 33.47
CA LYS A 32 21.49 -25.57 34.10
C LYS A 32 21.27 -25.47 35.61
N LYS A 33 22.01 -24.60 36.30
CA LYS A 33 21.89 -24.38 37.74
C LYS A 33 20.50 -23.90 38.16
N ASN A 34 19.82 -23.16 37.30
CA ASN A 34 18.50 -22.59 37.57
C ASN A 34 17.35 -23.44 36.99
N ASN A 35 17.61 -24.67 36.54
CA ASN A 35 16.63 -25.56 35.90
C ASN A 35 15.93 -24.94 34.68
N ILE A 36 16.64 -24.11 33.92
CA ILE A 36 16.16 -23.58 32.64
C ILE A 36 16.66 -24.53 31.55
N ASP A 37 15.73 -25.22 30.89
CA ASP A 37 16.08 -26.25 29.90
C ASP A 37 16.79 -25.66 28.66
N GLU A 38 17.67 -26.44 28.03
CA GLU A 38 18.40 -26.08 26.80
C GLU A 38 17.45 -25.87 25.59
N GLU A 39 16.21 -26.35 25.68
CA GLU A 39 15.15 -26.04 24.69
C GLU A 39 14.75 -24.56 24.71
N HIS A 40 14.88 -23.89 25.86
CA HIS A 40 14.44 -22.51 26.09
C HIS A 40 15.54 -21.48 25.82
N ILE A 41 16.81 -21.79 26.09
CA ILE A 41 17.90 -20.84 25.83
C ILE A 41 19.06 -21.53 25.13
N LYS A 42 19.43 -21.01 23.96
CA LYS A 42 20.51 -21.50 23.11
C LYS A 42 21.59 -20.43 23.00
N CYS A 43 22.73 -20.71 23.60
CA CYS A 43 23.94 -19.92 23.40
C CYS A 43 24.81 -20.58 22.32
N LYS A 44 25.22 -19.81 21.33
CA LYS A 44 26.10 -20.26 20.25
C LYS A 44 27.30 -19.33 20.13
N ALA A 45 28.49 -19.86 20.41
CA ALA A 45 29.74 -19.16 20.16
C ALA A 45 30.11 -19.23 18.67
N GLY A 46 30.20 -18.06 18.03
CA GLY A 46 30.75 -17.90 16.69
C GLY A 46 32.27 -18.01 16.67
N SER A 47 32.83 -18.26 15.48
CA SER A 47 34.27 -18.43 15.25
C SER A 47 35.12 -17.17 15.39
N ASN A 48 34.58 -16.11 15.99
CA ASN A 48 35.22 -14.81 16.22
C ASN A 48 34.99 -14.31 17.66
N GLY A 49 34.56 -15.20 18.57
CA GLY A 49 34.25 -14.86 19.97
C GLY A 49 32.88 -14.20 20.17
N LYS A 50 32.13 -13.97 19.07
CA LYS A 50 30.78 -13.43 19.12
C LYS A 50 29.78 -14.47 19.59
N ILE A 51 28.97 -14.14 20.58
CA ILE A 51 27.87 -14.98 21.04
C ILE A 51 26.54 -14.57 20.42
N GLU A 52 25.83 -15.55 19.88
CA GLU A 52 24.41 -15.49 19.57
C GLU A 52 23.64 -16.16 20.72
N LEU A 53 22.76 -15.39 21.36
CA LEU A 53 21.90 -15.87 22.42
C LEU A 53 20.46 -15.84 21.94
N THR A 54 19.83 -17.01 21.86
CA THR A 54 18.39 -17.14 21.62
C THR A 54 17.74 -17.55 22.93
N ARG A 55 16.79 -16.76 23.41
CA ARG A 55 15.99 -17.05 24.60
C ARG A 55 14.52 -17.09 24.23
N TYR A 56 13.89 -18.18 24.59
CA TYR A 56 12.46 -18.45 24.52
C TYR A 56 11.99 -18.67 25.95
N LEU A 57 11.00 -17.93 26.42
CA LEU A 57 10.43 -18.12 27.75
C LEU A 57 8.94 -18.35 27.66
N ASN A 58 8.49 -19.46 28.25
CA ASN A 58 7.07 -19.73 28.46
C ASN A 58 6.62 -19.20 29.83
N THR A 59 5.75 -18.19 29.82
CA THR A 59 5.40 -17.45 31.04
C THR A 59 4.53 -18.21 32.04
N ASP A 60 3.95 -19.35 31.65
CA ASP A 60 3.07 -20.15 32.53
C ASP A 60 3.83 -21.05 33.52
N ASN A 61 5.01 -21.54 33.13
CA ASN A 61 5.73 -22.58 33.89
C ASN A 61 7.12 -22.14 34.38
N ASP A 62 7.72 -21.09 33.79
CA ASP A 62 9.14 -20.72 34.03
C ASP A 62 9.36 -19.50 34.95
N TYR A 63 8.32 -18.95 35.60
CA TYR A 63 8.52 -17.83 36.52
C TYR A 63 9.05 -18.26 37.90
N LYS A 64 10.16 -19.00 37.92
CA LYS A 64 10.98 -19.26 39.12
C LYS A 64 12.11 -18.24 39.23
N GLY A 65 11.76 -16.98 39.51
CA GLY A 65 12.70 -15.91 39.84
C GLY A 65 13.46 -15.35 38.63
N GLU A 66 13.80 -14.05 38.65
CA GLU A 66 14.56 -13.38 37.58
C GLU A 66 15.90 -14.10 37.29
N PRO A 67 16.12 -14.64 36.08
CA PRO A 67 17.43 -15.10 35.66
C PRO A 67 17.83 -14.41 34.35
N ALA A 68 17.58 -13.11 34.26
CA ALA A 68 17.79 -12.32 33.06
C ALA A 68 18.80 -11.19 33.25
N GLU A 69 18.87 -10.55 34.44
CA GLU A 69 19.85 -9.48 34.67
C GLU A 69 21.30 -9.95 34.56
N GLU A 70 21.63 -11.12 35.12
CA GLU A 70 23.00 -11.67 35.12
C GLU A 70 23.44 -12.10 33.72
N LEU A 71 22.52 -12.63 32.90
CA LEU A 71 22.81 -13.00 31.51
C LEU A 71 23.11 -11.79 30.62
N PHE A 72 22.54 -10.62 30.92
CA PHE A 72 22.79 -9.39 30.17
C PHE A 72 23.96 -8.57 30.71
N THR A 73 24.82 -9.20 31.51
CA THR A 73 26.13 -8.64 31.90
C THR A 73 27.27 -9.05 30.97
N TYR A 74 27.05 -10.06 30.11
CA TYR A 74 28.07 -10.55 29.19
C TYR A 74 28.16 -9.67 27.94
N ASP A 75 29.13 -8.78 27.92
CA ASP A 75 29.42 -7.88 26.79
C ASP A 75 29.86 -8.60 25.50
N SER A 76 30.11 -9.92 25.56
CA SER A 76 30.39 -10.79 24.40
C SER A 76 29.13 -11.12 23.57
N ILE A 77 27.93 -10.85 24.11
CA ILE A 77 26.65 -10.96 23.40
C ILE A 77 26.54 -9.85 22.36
N ASN A 78 26.45 -10.24 21.10
CA ASN A 78 26.31 -9.33 19.95
C ASN A 78 25.06 -9.62 19.13
N LYS A 79 24.47 -10.82 19.25
CA LYS A 79 23.14 -11.11 18.74
C LYS A 79 22.27 -11.62 19.87
N LEU A 80 21.12 -10.98 20.06
CA LEU A 80 20.13 -11.40 21.03
C LEU A 80 18.78 -11.54 20.33
N THR A 81 18.23 -12.76 20.39
CA THR A 81 16.82 -13.01 20.09
C THR A 81 16.13 -13.35 21.40
N TYR A 82 15.17 -12.55 21.80
CA TYR A 82 14.40 -12.73 23.02
C TYR A 82 12.92 -12.85 22.67
N THR A 83 12.40 -14.05 22.82
CA THR A 83 11.00 -14.39 22.61
C THR A 83 10.32 -14.68 23.95
N LEU A 84 9.22 -13.99 24.20
CA LEU A 84 8.33 -14.20 25.33
C LEU A 84 7.05 -14.84 24.81
N GLU A 85 6.85 -16.12 25.12
CA GLU A 85 5.61 -16.83 24.84
C GLU A 85 4.60 -16.49 25.93
N ASN A 86 3.44 -15.94 25.52
CA ASN A 86 2.35 -15.69 26.45
C ASN A 86 1.31 -16.80 26.39
N SER A 87 0.95 -17.28 27.57
CA SER A 87 -0.10 -18.24 27.76
C SER A 87 -1.14 -17.69 28.75
N TYR A 88 -2.41 -17.75 28.34
CA TYR A 88 -3.59 -17.36 29.12
C TYR A 88 -3.61 -15.94 29.72
N GLY A 89 -3.11 -14.94 29.00
CA GLY A 89 -3.38 -13.52 29.30
C GLY A 89 -2.52 -12.89 30.41
N LYS A 90 -1.42 -13.52 30.83
CA LYS A 90 -0.42 -12.93 31.74
C LYS A 90 0.86 -12.60 30.99
N THR A 91 1.05 -11.33 30.71
CA THR A 91 2.16 -10.82 29.91
C THR A 91 3.17 -10.13 30.80
N TYR A 92 4.44 -10.44 30.57
CA TYR A 92 5.57 -9.90 31.32
C TYR A 92 6.39 -8.99 30.41
N PRO A 93 6.81 -7.81 30.87
CA PRO A 93 7.63 -6.91 30.05
C PRO A 93 9.02 -7.51 29.84
N PHE A 94 9.63 -7.24 28.67
CA PHE A 94 11.07 -7.43 28.50
C PHE A 94 11.86 -6.75 29.62
N THR A 95 12.94 -7.40 30.08
CA THR A 95 13.81 -6.81 31.10
C THR A 95 14.62 -5.65 30.51
N THR A 96 14.74 -4.57 31.28
CA THR A 96 15.57 -3.41 30.91
C THR A 96 17.06 -3.70 30.99
N ALA A 97 17.47 -4.84 31.55
CA ALA A 97 18.87 -5.26 31.55
C ALA A 97 19.43 -5.47 30.14
N ILE A 98 18.57 -5.76 29.13
CA ILE A 98 18.97 -5.80 27.71
C ILE A 98 19.60 -4.48 27.27
N GLY A 99 19.12 -3.35 27.78
CA GLY A 99 19.64 -2.01 27.45
C GLY A 99 21.08 -1.77 27.90
N LYS A 100 21.63 -2.63 28.77
CA LYS A 100 23.02 -2.57 29.24
C LYS A 100 24.01 -3.20 28.25
N LEU A 101 23.55 -3.98 27.27
CA LEU A 101 24.40 -4.66 26.28
C LEU A 101 25.01 -3.67 25.30
N THR A 102 26.24 -3.22 25.56
CA THR A 102 26.87 -2.13 24.79
C THR A 102 27.47 -2.55 23.45
N ASN A 103 27.72 -3.85 23.26
CA ASN A 103 28.33 -4.40 22.04
C ASN A 103 27.33 -5.06 21.09
N LEU A 104 26.03 -4.96 21.38
CA LEU A 104 24.99 -5.61 20.60
C LEU A 104 24.97 -5.11 19.16
N GLU A 105 25.01 -6.02 18.18
CA GLU A 105 24.92 -5.77 16.74
C GLU A 105 23.51 -6.02 16.19
N GLU A 106 22.81 -6.99 16.76
CA GLU A 106 21.47 -7.42 16.36
C GLU A 106 20.61 -7.69 17.60
N LEU A 107 19.43 -7.07 17.63
CA LEU A 107 18.40 -7.29 18.64
C LEU A 107 17.08 -7.69 17.98
N ILE A 108 16.56 -8.84 18.37
CA ILE A 108 15.23 -9.31 18.02
C ILE A 108 14.44 -9.48 19.31
N LEU A 109 13.32 -8.76 19.43
CA LEU A 109 12.37 -8.90 20.52
C LEU A 109 11.05 -9.37 19.95
N ASP A 110 10.51 -10.46 20.49
CA ASP A 110 9.28 -11.08 20.00
C ASP A 110 8.36 -11.45 21.17
N TYR A 111 7.10 -11.04 21.08
CA TYR A 111 6.04 -11.66 21.88
C TYR A 111 5.36 -12.73 21.04
N ASP A 112 5.73 -13.99 21.29
CA ASP A 112 5.14 -15.14 20.61
C ASP A 112 3.75 -15.40 21.20
N TYR A 113 2.72 -15.37 20.36
CA TYR A 113 1.33 -15.47 20.80
C TYR A 113 0.57 -16.41 19.88
N TYR A 114 -0.05 -17.44 20.49
CA TYR A 114 -0.70 -18.54 19.79
C TYR A 114 -2.20 -18.35 19.49
N GLU A 115 -2.84 -17.28 19.92
CA GLU A 115 -4.28 -17.10 19.70
C GLU A 115 -4.62 -16.33 18.42
N GLU A 116 -5.61 -16.85 17.69
CA GLU A 116 -6.19 -16.27 16.49
C GLU A 116 -6.94 -14.97 16.85
N GLY A 117 -6.38 -13.84 16.42
CA GLY A 117 -7.11 -12.57 16.32
C GLY A 117 -6.71 -11.50 17.34
N HIS A 118 -6.07 -10.46 16.81
CA HIS A 118 -6.07 -9.07 17.33
C HIS A 118 -5.69 -8.87 18.81
N ILE A 119 -4.41 -9.05 19.13
CA ILE A 119 -3.98 -9.04 20.54
C ILE A 119 -3.36 -7.71 20.97
N CYS A 120 -2.89 -6.90 20.02
CA CYS A 120 -2.26 -5.61 20.30
C CYS A 120 -3.22 -4.57 20.92
N ASN A 121 -4.54 -4.83 20.89
CA ASN A 121 -5.57 -3.92 21.39
C ASN A 121 -6.19 -4.38 22.73
N SER A 122 -5.88 -5.58 23.22
CA SER A 122 -6.55 -6.18 24.38
C SER A 122 -5.78 -6.12 25.69
N TYR A 123 -4.46 -5.86 25.69
CA TYR A 123 -3.66 -5.84 26.91
C TYR A 123 -2.59 -4.72 26.93
N GLU A 124 -2.51 -3.94 28.02
CA GLU A 124 -1.51 -2.89 28.32
C GLU A 124 -0.05 -3.41 28.44
N THR A 125 0.20 -4.64 28.04
CA THR A 125 1.27 -5.49 28.61
C THR A 125 2.26 -5.99 27.56
N SER A 126 2.05 -5.66 26.29
CA SER A 126 3.05 -5.76 25.21
C SER A 126 3.88 -4.48 25.06
N GLU A 127 3.65 -3.50 25.95
CA GLU A 127 4.46 -2.28 26.01
C GLU A 127 5.87 -2.60 26.49
N MET A 128 6.85 -2.17 25.71
CA MET A 128 8.25 -2.25 26.09
C MET A 128 8.59 -1.10 27.05
N LYS A 129 9.23 -1.45 28.17
CA LYS A 129 9.74 -0.47 29.15
C LYS A 129 10.85 0.38 28.53
N GLU A 130 10.85 1.67 28.84
CA GLU A 130 11.98 2.55 28.54
C GLU A 130 13.28 1.98 29.17
N GLY A 131 14.36 2.05 28.41
CA GLY A 131 15.65 1.46 28.75
C GLY A 131 15.83 0.01 28.28
N THR A 132 14.85 -0.60 27.60
CA THR A 132 15.01 -1.96 27.06
C THR A 132 15.90 -1.98 25.83
N ILE A 133 15.75 -1.02 24.91
CA ILE A 133 16.63 -0.90 23.74
C ILE A 133 18.01 -0.41 24.21
N PRO A 134 19.11 -1.06 23.81
CA PRO A 134 20.47 -0.62 24.15
C PRO A 134 20.89 0.58 23.29
N VAL A 135 20.32 1.75 23.58
CA VAL A 135 20.57 3.00 22.84
C VAL A 135 22.02 3.48 22.88
N ASN A 136 22.79 3.02 23.88
CA ASN A 136 24.21 3.31 24.00
C ASN A 136 25.08 2.33 23.20
N SER A 137 24.50 1.28 22.60
CA SER A 137 25.26 0.39 21.73
C SER A 137 25.69 1.14 20.47
N LYS A 138 27.00 1.26 20.31
CA LYS A 138 27.58 1.85 19.10
C LYS A 138 27.56 0.87 17.92
N ASN A 139 27.26 -0.40 18.17
CA ASN A 139 27.36 -1.46 17.17
C ASN A 139 26.00 -1.93 16.67
N LEU A 140 24.89 -1.50 17.27
CA LEU A 140 23.55 -1.98 16.93
C LEU A 140 23.17 -1.54 15.52
N LYS A 141 23.03 -2.53 14.64
CA LYS A 141 22.72 -2.38 13.21
C LYS A 141 21.34 -2.91 12.85
N ILE A 142 20.89 -3.96 13.54
CA ILE A 142 19.64 -4.64 13.24
C ILE A 142 18.75 -4.59 14.47
N LEU A 143 17.55 -4.04 14.31
CA LEU A 143 16.51 -4.05 15.33
C LEU A 143 15.22 -4.62 14.72
N LYS A 144 14.72 -5.70 15.31
CA LYS A 144 13.45 -6.31 14.90
C LYS A 144 12.54 -6.43 16.10
N LEU A 145 11.35 -5.86 15.97
CA LEU A 145 10.33 -5.87 17.00
C LEU A 145 9.12 -6.61 16.42
N TYR A 146 8.80 -7.75 17.02
CA TYR A 146 7.69 -8.61 16.65
C TYR A 146 6.66 -8.61 17.79
N SER A 147 5.40 -8.30 17.50
CA SER A 147 4.32 -8.27 18.49
C SER A 147 4.57 -7.27 19.65
N VAL A 148 5.36 -6.22 19.42
CA VAL A 148 5.73 -5.21 20.43
C VAL A 148 4.98 -3.89 20.20
N GLN A 149 4.32 -3.36 21.24
CA GLN A 149 3.62 -2.09 21.13
C GLN A 149 4.57 -0.89 21.20
N LEU A 150 4.54 -0.04 20.16
CA LEU A 150 5.30 1.22 20.15
C LEU A 150 4.75 2.26 21.13
N THR A 151 5.58 2.63 22.11
CA THR A 151 5.35 3.77 23.01
C THR A 151 6.14 5.00 22.57
N ASP A 152 5.84 6.18 23.14
CA ASP A 152 6.63 7.39 22.82
C ASP A 152 8.08 7.30 23.29
N ALA A 153 8.35 6.54 24.35
CA ALA A 153 9.69 6.23 24.82
C ALA A 153 10.43 5.36 23.79
N THR A 154 9.83 4.23 23.40
CA THR A 154 10.37 3.32 22.37
C THR A 154 10.70 4.06 21.08
N ILE A 155 9.80 4.94 20.63
CA ILE A 155 10.02 5.76 19.42
C ILE A 155 11.25 6.67 19.55
N LYS A 156 11.48 7.28 20.72
CA LYS A 156 12.65 8.13 20.96
C LYS A 156 13.93 7.31 20.97
N GLU A 157 13.89 6.12 21.57
CA GLU A 157 15.02 5.20 21.60
C GLU A 157 15.41 4.76 20.20
N ILE A 158 14.47 4.25 19.40
CA ILE A 158 14.71 3.86 18.01
C ILE A 158 15.29 5.03 17.20
N ALA A 159 14.73 6.24 17.35
CA ALA A 159 15.21 7.42 16.63
C ALA A 159 16.61 7.89 17.04
N SER A 160 17.15 7.38 18.16
CA SER A 160 18.50 7.67 18.64
C SER A 160 19.58 6.73 18.07
N LEU A 161 19.18 5.60 17.48
CA LEU A 161 20.06 4.54 16.99
C LEU A 161 20.75 4.91 15.67
N SER A 162 21.66 5.88 15.69
CA SER A 162 22.32 6.43 14.49
C SER A 162 23.09 5.41 13.62
N ASN A 163 23.40 4.23 14.15
CA ASN A 163 24.09 3.16 13.42
C ASN A 163 23.15 2.11 12.81
N LEU A 164 21.84 2.26 12.99
CA LEU A 164 20.85 1.28 12.53
C LEU A 164 20.83 1.18 11.00
N GLU A 165 20.98 -0.03 10.49
CA GLU A 165 20.98 -0.40 9.07
C GLU A 165 19.67 -1.10 8.66
N GLU A 166 19.04 -1.82 9.59
CA GLU A 166 17.78 -2.55 9.41
C GLU A 166 16.82 -2.32 10.58
N LEU A 167 15.58 -1.96 10.25
CA LEU A 167 14.48 -1.85 11.20
C LEU A 167 13.30 -2.67 10.70
N THR A 168 12.90 -3.67 11.47
CA THR A 168 11.66 -4.43 11.25
C THR A 168 10.69 -4.15 12.37
N LEU A 169 9.47 -3.77 12.00
CA LEU A 169 8.34 -3.72 12.91
C LEU A 169 7.27 -4.65 12.35
N SER A 170 6.84 -5.60 13.16
CA SER A 170 5.95 -6.65 12.72
C SER A 170 4.95 -6.94 13.80
N LYS A 171 3.66 -7.00 13.46
CA LYS A 171 2.55 -7.31 14.38
C LYS A 171 2.58 -6.35 15.60
N CYS A 172 1.56 -5.52 15.77
CA CYS A 172 1.45 -4.60 16.93
C CYS A 172 2.10 -3.22 16.88
N ASP A 173 2.05 -2.51 15.75
CA ASP A 173 2.23 -1.06 15.77
C ASP A 173 0.90 -0.32 15.56
N ASN A 174 0.54 0.57 16.48
CA ASN A 174 -0.51 1.55 16.23
C ASN A 174 -0.07 2.43 15.06
N LEU A 175 -0.89 2.54 13.99
CA LEU A 175 -0.58 3.34 12.82
C LEU A 175 -0.22 4.80 13.15
N GLU A 176 -0.82 5.39 14.18
CA GLU A 176 -0.44 6.72 14.67
C GLU A 176 1.02 6.73 15.17
N LYS A 177 1.44 5.67 15.87
CA LYS A 177 2.80 5.50 16.39
C LYS A 177 3.80 5.21 15.25
N VAL A 178 3.42 4.42 14.24
CA VAL A 178 4.21 4.25 13.02
C VAL A 178 4.44 5.59 12.31
N ALA A 179 3.38 6.41 12.16
CA ALA A 179 3.49 7.74 11.57
C ALA A 179 4.42 8.66 12.38
N ASN A 180 4.30 8.65 13.71
CA ASN A 180 5.14 9.43 14.61
C ASN A 180 6.61 8.99 14.52
N LEU A 181 6.86 7.68 14.49
CA LEU A 181 8.19 7.13 14.29
C LEU A 181 8.78 7.58 12.96
N ALA A 182 8.05 7.41 11.85
CA ALA A 182 8.50 7.83 10.53
C ALA A 182 8.94 9.31 10.47
N GLY A 183 8.24 10.19 11.18
CA GLY A 183 8.62 11.60 11.33
C GLY A 183 9.97 11.86 12.01
N LYS A 184 10.49 10.88 12.77
CA LYS A 184 11.75 10.96 13.53
C LYS A 184 12.88 10.12 12.94
N LEU A 185 12.57 9.19 12.02
CA LEU A 185 13.58 8.33 11.38
C LEU A 185 14.48 9.07 10.38
N ASN A 186 14.22 10.35 10.09
CA ASN A 186 15.04 11.18 9.20
C ASN A 186 16.52 11.31 9.63
N LYS A 187 16.85 11.01 10.90
CA LYS A 187 18.22 11.02 11.42
C LYS A 187 18.97 9.70 11.17
N LEU A 188 18.27 8.61 10.84
CA LEU A 188 18.87 7.29 10.63
C LEU A 188 19.40 7.16 9.20
N ASN A 189 20.49 7.85 8.91
CA ASN A 189 21.08 7.91 7.58
C ASN A 189 21.67 6.57 7.10
N LYS A 190 21.98 5.64 7.99
CA LYS A 190 22.49 4.29 7.63
C LYS A 190 21.38 3.28 7.34
N LEU A 191 20.12 3.62 7.59
CA LEU A 191 19.00 2.72 7.39
C LEU A 191 18.85 2.39 5.90
N THR A 192 19.04 1.12 5.56
CA THR A 192 18.93 0.59 4.19
C THR A 192 17.80 -0.41 4.03
N ILE A 193 17.35 -1.02 5.13
CA ILE A 193 16.24 -1.97 5.16
C ILE A 193 15.18 -1.48 6.14
N TYR A 194 13.94 -1.40 5.66
CA TYR A 194 12.79 -1.06 6.48
C TYR A 194 11.65 -2.00 6.14
N SER A 195 11.15 -2.70 7.16
CA SER A 195 10.11 -3.70 7.00
C SER A 195 8.96 -3.45 7.97
N LEU A 196 7.75 -3.41 7.43
CA LEU A 196 6.49 -3.30 8.15
C LEU A 196 5.63 -4.51 7.83
N PHE A 197 5.35 -5.34 8.82
CA PHE A 197 4.56 -6.55 8.65
C PHE A 197 3.33 -6.54 9.55
N ASN A 198 2.19 -6.90 8.99
CA ASN A 198 0.98 -7.15 9.75
C ASN A 198 0.26 -8.38 9.18
N TYR A 199 -0.76 -8.86 9.89
CA TYR A 199 -1.64 -9.90 9.37
C TYR A 199 -2.45 -9.37 8.19
N CYS A 200 -2.62 -10.19 7.16
CA CYS A 200 -3.66 -9.96 6.18
C CYS A 200 -5.01 -10.16 6.88
N HIS A 201 -5.76 -9.07 7.03
CA HIS A 201 -7.14 -9.10 7.51
C HIS A 201 -8.08 -8.77 6.36
N SER A 202 -9.34 -9.22 6.46
CA SER A 202 -10.40 -8.88 5.49
C SER A 202 -10.71 -7.38 5.43
N ASP A 203 -10.38 -6.62 6.50
CA ASP A 203 -10.37 -5.15 6.53
C ASP A 203 -8.97 -4.62 6.95
N PRO A 204 -7.99 -4.57 6.03
CA PRO A 204 -6.63 -4.17 6.35
C PRO A 204 -6.55 -2.66 6.62
N GLN A 205 -5.80 -2.27 7.65
CA GLN A 205 -5.67 -0.86 8.01
C GLN A 205 -4.85 -0.07 6.98
N THR A 206 -5.31 1.13 6.62
CA THR A 206 -4.59 2.04 5.69
C THR A 206 -3.37 2.63 6.34
N LEU A 207 -2.19 2.44 5.72
CA LEU A 207 -0.97 3.07 6.20
C LEU A 207 -1.10 4.60 6.16
N PRO A 208 -0.61 5.30 7.20
CA PRO A 208 -0.50 6.74 7.19
C PRO A 208 0.33 7.22 6.00
N LYS A 209 0.11 8.47 5.61
CA LYS A 209 0.93 9.13 4.60
C LYS A 209 2.28 9.53 5.18
N ASN A 210 3.29 9.61 4.32
CA ASN A 210 4.66 10.03 4.60
C ASN A 210 5.42 9.09 5.53
N ILE A 211 5.11 7.79 5.50
CA ILE A 211 5.77 6.79 6.34
C ILE A 211 7.18 6.46 5.84
N ILE A 212 7.44 6.65 4.54
CA ILE A 212 8.71 6.26 3.90
C ILE A 212 9.37 7.40 3.13
N ASN A 213 8.68 8.52 2.90
CA ASN A 213 9.16 9.61 2.04
C ASN A 213 10.40 10.36 2.57
N LYS A 214 10.82 10.09 3.81
CA LYS A 214 12.03 10.67 4.42
C LYS A 214 13.28 9.83 4.21
N PHE A 215 13.14 8.57 3.79
CA PHE A 215 14.29 7.71 3.58
C PHE A 215 15.03 8.08 2.29
N THR A 216 16.34 8.26 2.38
CA THR A 216 17.20 8.63 1.25
C THR A 216 18.18 7.53 0.84
N ASN A 217 18.36 6.52 1.69
CA ASN A 217 19.31 5.42 1.50
C ASN A 217 18.66 4.03 1.45
N LEU A 218 17.33 3.97 1.45
CA LEU A 218 16.61 2.70 1.48
C LEU A 218 16.89 1.88 0.20
N LYS A 219 17.34 0.65 0.40
CA LYS A 219 17.61 -0.36 -0.62
C LYS A 219 16.56 -1.46 -0.63
N LYS A 220 16.02 -1.81 0.54
CA LYS A 220 14.98 -2.82 0.68
C LYS A 220 13.80 -2.26 1.47
N LEU A 221 12.61 -2.41 0.90
CA LEU A 221 11.35 -2.03 1.53
C LEU A 221 10.40 -3.23 1.50
N GLU A 222 9.90 -3.61 2.67
CA GLU A 222 8.88 -4.63 2.81
C GLU A 222 7.66 -4.05 3.54
N ILE A 223 6.48 -4.14 2.92
CA ILE A 223 5.22 -3.68 3.50
C ILE A 223 4.14 -4.75 3.28
N HIS A 224 3.78 -5.49 4.31
CA HIS A 224 2.81 -6.58 4.21
C HIS A 224 1.70 -6.42 5.25
N GLY A 225 0.47 -6.82 4.92
CA GLY A 225 -0.65 -6.76 5.88
C GLY A 225 -1.30 -5.39 6.04
N TYR A 226 -0.97 -4.44 5.16
CA TYR A 226 -1.54 -3.09 5.20
C TYR A 226 -2.24 -2.71 3.91
N TYR A 227 -3.23 -1.81 4.01
CA TYR A 227 -3.85 -1.20 2.84
C TYR A 227 -2.92 -0.16 2.22
N SER A 228 -2.32 -0.57 1.10
CA SER A 228 -1.49 0.28 0.25
C SER A 228 -2.36 0.96 -0.81
N ASP A 229 -2.38 2.29 -0.77
CA ASP A 229 -3.12 3.15 -1.71
C ASP A 229 -2.19 3.82 -2.73
N GLU A 230 -2.76 4.67 -3.60
CA GLU A 230 -2.00 5.43 -4.58
C GLU A 230 -0.96 6.39 -3.96
N ASN A 231 -1.16 6.83 -2.70
CA ASN A 231 -0.20 7.69 -2.02
C ASN A 231 1.06 6.91 -1.67
N LEU A 232 0.91 5.68 -1.15
CA LEU A 232 2.07 4.83 -0.87
C LEU A 232 2.88 4.56 -2.15
N ILE A 233 2.22 4.27 -3.27
CA ILE A 233 2.89 4.07 -4.57
C ILE A 233 3.74 5.31 -4.95
N LYS A 234 3.21 6.52 -4.74
CA LYS A 234 3.95 7.76 -4.99
C LYS A 234 5.15 7.91 -4.06
N GLU A 235 5.00 7.56 -2.78
CA GLU A 235 6.11 7.58 -1.84
C GLU A 235 7.20 6.58 -2.23
N ILE A 236 6.83 5.33 -2.57
CA ILE A 236 7.76 4.31 -3.06
C ILE A 236 8.48 4.79 -4.31
N SER A 237 7.79 5.45 -5.25
CA SER A 237 8.39 5.97 -6.49
C SER A 237 9.50 7.02 -6.27
N SER A 238 9.57 7.61 -5.07
CA SER A 238 10.63 8.56 -4.69
C SER A 238 11.92 7.88 -4.20
N LEU A 239 11.87 6.58 -3.89
CA LEU A 239 12.98 5.81 -3.32
C LEU A 239 13.94 5.33 -4.41
N THR A 240 14.64 6.27 -5.06
CA THR A 240 15.47 5.99 -6.25
C THR A 240 16.63 4.99 -6.04
N LYS A 241 17.03 4.73 -4.79
CA LYS A 241 18.05 3.72 -4.45
C LYS A 241 17.49 2.33 -4.17
N LEU A 242 16.17 2.16 -4.24
CA LEU A 242 15.50 0.91 -3.93
C LEU A 242 15.93 -0.19 -4.93
N GLU A 243 16.39 -1.31 -4.37
CA GLU A 243 16.84 -2.50 -5.07
C GLU A 243 15.77 -3.60 -4.96
N ASN A 244 15.10 -3.71 -3.80
CA ASN A 244 14.11 -4.75 -3.51
C ASN A 244 12.83 -4.13 -2.92
N LEU A 245 11.69 -4.42 -3.54
CA LEU A 245 10.37 -4.01 -3.08
C LEU A 245 9.47 -5.24 -2.95
N ILE A 246 9.00 -5.47 -1.73
CA ILE A 246 7.95 -6.46 -1.43
C ILE A 246 6.80 -5.71 -0.80
N THR A 247 5.63 -5.74 -1.42
CA THR A 247 4.48 -5.06 -0.84
C THR A 247 3.16 -5.73 -1.17
N THR A 248 2.22 -5.66 -0.24
CA THR A 248 0.83 -6.01 -0.51
C THR A 248 0.04 -4.81 -0.99
N PHE A 249 -0.82 -4.99 -1.97
CA PHE A 249 -1.73 -3.96 -2.45
C PHE A 249 -3.18 -4.39 -2.37
N ASN A 250 -4.01 -3.45 -1.92
CA ASN A 250 -5.45 -3.60 -1.79
C ASN A 250 -6.20 -2.56 -2.64
N SER A 251 -5.47 -1.89 -3.56
CA SER A 251 -6.00 -0.96 -4.54
C SER A 251 -5.32 -1.14 -5.91
N LYS A 252 -5.87 -0.47 -6.93
CA LYS A 252 -5.32 -0.48 -8.29
C LYS A 252 -3.89 0.07 -8.33
N VAL A 253 -2.98 -0.70 -8.90
CA VAL A 253 -1.57 -0.33 -9.06
C VAL A 253 -1.30 0.04 -10.52
N ASN A 254 -0.69 1.20 -10.75
CA ASN A 254 -0.15 1.57 -12.05
C ASN A 254 1.36 1.35 -12.07
N MET A 255 1.82 0.40 -12.89
CA MET A 255 3.23 0.03 -12.99
C MET A 255 4.13 1.15 -13.55
N ASP A 256 3.57 2.14 -14.26
CA ASP A 256 4.31 3.34 -14.69
C ASP A 256 4.99 4.06 -13.53
N SER A 257 4.45 3.93 -12.32
CA SER A 257 4.95 4.59 -11.12
C SER A 257 6.34 4.10 -10.73
N PHE A 258 6.69 2.86 -11.08
CA PHE A 258 7.97 2.26 -10.72
C PHE A 258 9.05 2.45 -11.79
N LYS A 259 8.73 2.95 -12.99
CA LYS A 259 9.66 3.02 -14.14
C LYS A 259 10.99 3.74 -13.86
N ASN A 260 11.00 4.68 -12.92
CA ASN A 260 12.17 5.50 -12.56
C ASN A 260 13.05 4.85 -11.48
N LEU A 261 12.62 3.74 -10.87
CA LEU A 261 13.39 3.00 -9.87
C LEU A 261 14.47 2.17 -10.58
N ALA A 262 15.49 2.86 -11.10
CA ALA A 262 16.49 2.26 -11.97
C ALA A 262 17.28 1.12 -11.31
N ASN A 263 17.43 1.13 -9.99
CA ASN A 263 18.13 0.07 -9.25
C ASN A 263 17.25 -1.13 -8.90
N LEU A 264 15.93 -1.03 -9.11
CA LEU A 264 14.99 -2.06 -8.70
C LEU A 264 15.27 -3.36 -9.45
N SER A 265 15.62 -4.39 -8.69
CA SER A 265 16.00 -5.71 -9.13
C SER A 265 14.98 -6.77 -8.72
N GLU A 266 14.27 -6.55 -7.62
CA GLU A 266 13.19 -7.44 -7.16
C GLU A 266 11.92 -6.63 -6.90
N LEU A 267 10.82 -7.09 -7.50
CA LEU A 267 9.51 -6.49 -7.33
C LEU A 267 8.47 -7.58 -7.08
N GLU A 268 7.88 -7.54 -5.89
CA GLU A 268 6.82 -8.44 -5.45
C GLU A 268 5.59 -7.62 -5.05
N LEU A 269 4.52 -7.75 -5.85
CA LEU A 269 3.25 -7.04 -5.68
C LEU A 269 2.14 -8.06 -5.50
N ASN A 270 1.91 -8.45 -4.25
CA ASN A 270 0.95 -9.49 -3.91
C ASN A 270 -0.36 -8.89 -3.43
N TYR A 271 -1.44 -9.64 -3.60
CA TYR A 271 -2.66 -9.42 -2.84
C TYR A 271 -2.52 -10.00 -1.43
N CYS A 272 -3.04 -9.29 -0.43
CA CYS A 272 -3.20 -9.80 0.93
C CYS A 272 -4.49 -10.61 0.99
N ASP A 273 -4.38 -11.93 1.09
CA ASP A 273 -5.55 -12.80 1.31
C ASP A 273 -5.54 -13.27 2.78
N SER A 274 -6.61 -12.95 3.52
CA SER A 274 -6.77 -13.32 4.94
C SER A 274 -7.35 -14.71 5.14
N ASP A 275 -7.94 -15.32 4.10
CA ASP A 275 -8.82 -16.48 4.26
C ASP A 275 -8.12 -17.80 3.89
N VAL A 276 -6.78 -17.79 3.87
CA VAL A 276 -5.93 -18.91 3.45
C VAL A 276 -5.74 -19.93 4.58
N TYR A 277 -6.83 -20.63 4.95
CA TYR A 277 -6.74 -21.90 5.67
C TYR A 277 -7.32 -23.10 4.88
N ASP A 278 -7.93 -22.89 3.69
CA ASP A 278 -8.62 -23.97 2.95
C ASP A 278 -8.34 -24.04 1.43
N GLY A 279 -7.23 -23.48 0.96
CA GLY A 279 -6.76 -23.70 -0.43
C GLY A 279 -7.58 -23.04 -1.54
N ASP A 280 -8.55 -22.16 -1.21
CA ASP A 280 -9.19 -21.25 -2.17
C ASP A 280 -8.52 -19.88 -2.08
N TYR A 281 -7.64 -19.57 -3.04
CA TYR A 281 -6.92 -18.30 -3.10
C TYR A 281 -7.84 -17.24 -3.71
N GLY A 282 -8.55 -16.49 -2.87
CA GLY A 282 -9.52 -15.50 -3.31
C GLY A 282 -8.87 -14.41 -4.15
N THR A 283 -9.24 -14.29 -5.43
CA THR A 283 -8.93 -13.08 -6.22
C THR A 283 -9.93 -11.99 -5.86
N ASN A 284 -9.48 -10.84 -5.35
CA ASN A 284 -10.37 -9.69 -5.16
C ASN A 284 -10.77 -9.11 -6.53
N GLU A 285 -12.06 -9.07 -6.86
CA GLU A 285 -12.54 -8.62 -8.19
C GLU A 285 -12.21 -7.15 -8.52
N ASP A 286 -11.94 -6.31 -7.52
CA ASP A 286 -11.67 -4.87 -7.70
C ASP A 286 -10.17 -4.53 -7.86
N LEU A 287 -9.27 -5.51 -7.67
CA LEU A 287 -7.82 -5.28 -7.69
C LEU A 287 -7.18 -5.38 -9.07
N GLU A 288 -6.82 -4.25 -9.66
CA GLU A 288 -6.22 -4.25 -11.00
C GLU A 288 -4.76 -3.77 -10.96
N VAL A 289 -3.82 -4.59 -11.42
CA VAL A 289 -2.47 -4.13 -11.78
C VAL A 289 -2.49 -3.78 -13.26
N THR A 290 -2.17 -2.53 -13.58
CA THR A 290 -2.19 -2.02 -14.95
C THR A 290 -0.80 -1.72 -15.48
N PHE A 291 -0.60 -2.10 -16.74
CA PHE A 291 0.63 -1.87 -17.50
C PHE A 291 0.33 -0.91 -18.64
N LYS A 292 1.14 0.14 -18.80
CA LYS A 292 1.31 0.78 -20.11
C LYS A 292 2.53 0.17 -20.81
N SER A 293 2.67 0.43 -22.10
CA SER A 293 3.81 -0.08 -22.87
C SER A 293 5.12 0.52 -22.34
N LEU A 294 6.10 -0.35 -22.03
CA LEU A 294 7.48 -0.03 -21.56
C LEU A 294 7.64 0.41 -20.09
N SER A 295 6.70 0.08 -19.21
CA SER A 295 6.59 0.70 -17.88
C SER A 295 7.42 0.11 -16.73
N LEU A 296 8.21 -0.93 -16.96
CA LEU A 296 8.94 -1.64 -15.90
C LEU A 296 10.43 -1.27 -15.83
N PRO A 297 11.04 -1.26 -14.63
CA PRO A 297 12.49 -1.10 -14.49
C PRO A 297 13.26 -2.20 -15.22
N LYS A 298 14.16 -1.80 -16.12
CA LYS A 298 14.94 -2.75 -16.96
C LYS A 298 15.92 -3.62 -16.17
N ASN A 299 16.20 -3.27 -14.92
CA ASN A 299 17.11 -4.00 -14.05
C ASN A 299 16.45 -5.14 -13.26
N LEU A 300 15.13 -5.34 -13.43
CA LEU A 300 14.41 -6.41 -12.76
C LEU A 300 14.96 -7.80 -13.11
N LYS A 301 15.23 -8.55 -12.05
CA LYS A 301 15.61 -9.97 -12.01
C LYS A 301 14.47 -10.83 -11.50
N LYS A 302 13.71 -10.34 -10.51
CA LYS A 302 12.52 -11.03 -9.97
C LYS A 302 11.29 -10.14 -10.17
N LEU A 303 10.26 -10.71 -10.81
CA LEU A 303 8.93 -10.11 -10.89
C LEU A 303 7.91 -11.13 -10.36
N ASP A 304 7.33 -10.84 -9.20
CA ASP A 304 6.22 -11.60 -8.62
C ASP A 304 4.99 -10.69 -8.54
N ILE A 305 3.95 -11.04 -9.29
CA ILE A 305 2.68 -10.32 -9.36
C ILE A 305 1.52 -11.32 -9.29
N LYS A 306 1.68 -12.36 -8.47
CA LYS A 306 0.65 -13.35 -8.21
C LYS A 306 -0.57 -12.78 -7.49
N ASN A 307 -1.70 -13.49 -7.55
CA ASN A 307 -2.96 -13.12 -6.89
C ASN A 307 -3.46 -11.74 -7.32
N ASN A 308 -3.42 -11.42 -8.62
CA ASN A 308 -3.89 -10.16 -9.17
C ASN A 308 -4.98 -10.41 -10.24
N ASN A 309 -5.58 -9.35 -10.81
CA ASN A 309 -6.55 -9.49 -11.90
C ASN A 309 -5.95 -9.30 -13.31
N LEU A 310 -4.73 -9.78 -13.56
CA LEU A 310 -4.15 -9.69 -14.90
C LEU A 310 -4.96 -10.52 -15.88
N THR A 311 -5.41 -9.90 -16.96
CA THR A 311 -6.15 -10.60 -18.03
C THR A 311 -5.24 -11.07 -19.16
N LYS A 312 -4.00 -10.57 -19.20
CA LYS A 312 -2.99 -10.85 -20.23
C LYS A 312 -1.59 -10.79 -19.62
N ILE A 313 -0.66 -11.52 -20.23
CA ILE A 313 0.79 -11.39 -19.99
C ILE A 313 1.25 -10.09 -20.70
N PRO A 314 1.68 -9.05 -19.96
CA PRO A 314 2.00 -7.75 -20.55
C PRO A 314 3.23 -7.78 -21.45
N SER A 315 3.16 -7.20 -22.66
CA SER A 315 4.33 -7.09 -23.56
C SER A 315 5.47 -6.24 -22.98
N ALA A 316 5.22 -5.43 -21.95
CA ALA A 316 6.26 -4.72 -21.22
C ALA A 316 7.33 -5.68 -20.65
N ILE A 317 6.96 -6.93 -20.31
CA ILE A 317 7.88 -7.95 -19.80
C ILE A 317 8.99 -8.25 -20.80
N GLU A 318 8.71 -8.22 -22.12
CA GLU A 318 9.68 -8.50 -23.19
C GLU A 318 11.01 -7.73 -23.06
N ASN A 319 10.96 -6.54 -22.44
CA ASN A 319 12.11 -5.64 -22.27
C ASN A 319 12.98 -5.98 -21.05
N LEU A 320 12.56 -6.91 -20.19
CA LEU A 320 13.26 -7.28 -18.95
C LEU A 320 14.34 -8.34 -19.22
N LYS A 321 15.39 -7.99 -19.96
CA LYS A 321 16.43 -8.95 -20.39
C LYS A 321 17.25 -9.57 -19.25
N LYS A 322 17.16 -9.00 -18.05
CA LYS A 322 17.80 -9.52 -16.82
C LYS A 322 16.87 -10.40 -15.98
N LEU A 323 15.62 -10.64 -16.41
CA LEU A 323 14.66 -11.39 -15.63
C LEU A 323 15.09 -12.85 -15.46
N GLU A 324 15.11 -13.30 -14.22
CA GLU A 324 15.51 -14.62 -13.75
C GLU A 324 14.28 -15.40 -13.21
N TYR A 325 13.31 -14.69 -12.63
CA TYR A 325 12.11 -15.25 -12.01
C TYR A 325 10.87 -14.46 -12.41
N LEU A 326 9.82 -15.15 -12.87
CA LEU A 326 8.53 -14.57 -13.19
C LEU A 326 7.38 -15.39 -12.58
N ASN A 327 6.65 -14.78 -11.64
CA ASN A 327 5.45 -15.37 -11.06
C ASN A 327 4.23 -14.51 -11.39
N ILE A 328 3.25 -15.13 -12.06
CA ILE A 328 1.95 -14.53 -12.39
C ILE A 328 0.81 -15.43 -11.95
N ARG A 329 1.06 -16.35 -11.01
CA ARG A 329 0.08 -17.30 -10.46
C ARG A 329 -1.22 -16.61 -10.05
N ASN A 330 -2.34 -17.34 -10.15
CA ASN A 330 -3.65 -16.87 -9.69
C ASN A 330 -4.02 -15.50 -10.28
N ASN A 331 -4.16 -15.47 -11.60
CA ASN A 331 -4.55 -14.29 -12.38
C ASN A 331 -5.60 -14.67 -13.42
N LYS A 332 -6.34 -13.68 -13.94
CA LYS A 332 -7.45 -13.86 -14.90
C LYS A 332 -6.99 -14.06 -16.36
N ILE A 333 -5.83 -14.68 -16.57
CA ILE A 333 -5.18 -14.83 -17.88
C ILE A 333 -5.81 -16.00 -18.66
N ASP A 334 -6.33 -15.71 -19.86
CA ASP A 334 -6.96 -16.66 -20.79
C ASP A 334 -6.46 -16.42 -22.21
N GLN A 335 -5.14 -16.53 -22.40
CA GLN A 335 -4.48 -16.29 -23.68
C GLN A 335 -3.33 -17.27 -23.91
N GLU A 336 -2.72 -17.19 -25.08
CA GLU A 336 -1.51 -17.95 -25.39
C GLU A 336 -0.29 -17.42 -24.63
N ILE A 337 0.65 -18.33 -24.34
CA ILE A 337 1.97 -17.98 -23.81
C ILE A 337 2.76 -17.23 -24.90
N PRO A 338 3.26 -16.01 -24.64
CA PRO A 338 4.04 -15.28 -25.63
C PRO A 338 5.40 -15.92 -25.92
N GLU A 339 5.71 -16.09 -27.21
CA GLU A 339 6.96 -16.72 -27.68
C GLU A 339 8.22 -15.98 -27.23
N TYR A 340 8.15 -14.66 -27.00
CA TYR A 340 9.31 -13.89 -26.56
C TYR A 340 9.92 -14.40 -25.24
N LEU A 341 9.15 -15.09 -24.39
CA LEU A 341 9.66 -15.67 -23.14
C LEU A 341 10.72 -16.76 -23.39
N ASN A 342 10.70 -17.41 -24.56
CA ASN A 342 11.74 -18.34 -24.99
C ASN A 342 13.08 -17.66 -25.31
N THR A 343 13.08 -16.33 -25.51
CA THR A 343 14.28 -15.56 -25.86
C THR A 343 15.06 -15.04 -24.65
N PHE A 344 14.56 -15.27 -23.43
CA PHE A 344 15.19 -14.73 -22.22
C PHE A 344 16.44 -15.53 -21.85
N GLU A 345 17.58 -14.85 -21.79
CA GLU A 345 18.88 -15.49 -21.52
C GLU A 345 19.08 -15.90 -20.06
N ASN A 346 18.38 -15.24 -19.13
CA ASN A 346 18.56 -15.44 -17.69
C ASN A 346 17.35 -16.09 -17.01
N LEU A 347 16.22 -16.24 -17.70
CA LEU A 347 14.97 -16.70 -17.10
C LEU A 347 15.11 -18.17 -16.70
N SER A 348 15.03 -18.42 -15.39
CA SER A 348 15.29 -19.72 -14.76
C SER A 348 14.02 -20.34 -14.17
N ILE A 349 13.08 -19.53 -13.69
CA ILE A 349 11.88 -20.01 -13.00
C ILE A 349 10.65 -19.24 -13.50
N ILE A 350 9.58 -19.97 -13.80
CA ILE A 350 8.25 -19.39 -14.04
C ILE A 350 7.18 -20.11 -13.23
N ASP A 351 6.22 -19.35 -12.70
CA ASP A 351 5.02 -19.89 -12.07
C ASP A 351 3.76 -19.30 -12.69
N PHE A 352 3.13 -20.11 -13.55
CA PHE A 352 1.94 -19.80 -14.34
C PHE A 352 0.75 -20.68 -13.88
N THR A 353 0.73 -21.10 -12.61
CA THR A 353 -0.36 -21.90 -12.01
C THR A 353 -1.60 -21.03 -11.69
N GLU A 354 -2.77 -21.64 -11.54
CA GLU A 354 -4.04 -20.99 -11.15
C GLU A 354 -4.50 -19.84 -12.06
N LEU A 355 -4.09 -19.83 -13.32
CA LEU A 355 -4.61 -18.97 -14.37
C LEU A 355 -5.98 -19.47 -14.87
N LYS A 356 -6.74 -18.57 -15.51
CA LYS A 356 -8.08 -18.90 -16.02
C LYS A 356 -8.06 -20.01 -17.07
N ASN A 357 -7.27 -19.87 -18.15
CA ASN A 357 -7.07 -20.91 -19.16
C ASN A 357 -5.88 -20.56 -20.07
N LEU A 358 -4.67 -20.98 -19.68
CA LEU A 358 -3.48 -20.75 -20.49
C LEU A 358 -3.47 -21.66 -21.73
N LYS A 359 -3.00 -21.13 -22.87
CA LYS A 359 -3.03 -21.84 -24.17
C LYS A 359 -1.69 -21.84 -24.87
N GLY A 360 -1.54 -22.72 -25.85
CA GLY A 360 -0.41 -22.72 -26.78
C GLY A 360 0.70 -23.68 -26.37
N HIS A 361 1.95 -23.26 -26.58
CA HIS A 361 3.11 -24.11 -26.41
C HIS A 361 3.73 -23.90 -25.04
N VAL A 362 4.07 -25.00 -24.35
CA VAL A 362 4.95 -24.95 -23.18
C VAL A 362 6.27 -24.29 -23.59
N LEU A 363 6.84 -23.44 -22.71
CA LEU A 363 8.12 -22.79 -22.99
C LEU A 363 9.23 -23.82 -23.18
N ASN A 364 10.03 -23.65 -24.24
CA ASN A 364 11.19 -24.47 -24.57
C ASN A 364 12.52 -23.75 -24.30
N ASN A 365 12.48 -22.65 -23.52
CA ASN A 365 13.66 -21.90 -23.13
C ASN A 365 14.67 -22.80 -22.41
N LYS A 366 15.86 -22.96 -23.00
CA LYS A 366 16.94 -23.81 -22.47
C LYS A 366 17.48 -23.39 -21.10
N ASN A 367 17.24 -22.14 -20.68
CA ASN A 367 17.70 -21.62 -19.39
C ASN A 367 16.70 -21.86 -18.26
N LEU A 368 15.44 -22.21 -18.59
CA LEU A 368 14.44 -22.54 -17.59
C LEU A 368 14.79 -23.86 -16.89
N LYS A 369 14.85 -23.81 -15.56
CA LYS A 369 15.09 -24.95 -14.69
C LYS A 369 13.80 -25.47 -14.06
N GLU A 370 12.88 -24.57 -13.75
CA GLU A 370 11.60 -24.90 -13.11
C GLU A 370 10.47 -24.16 -13.83
N CYS A 371 9.44 -24.91 -14.22
CA CYS A 371 8.21 -24.36 -14.76
C CYS A 371 7.01 -24.96 -14.04
N TYR A 372 6.11 -24.10 -13.57
CA TYR A 372 4.87 -24.50 -12.93
C TYR A 372 3.68 -24.11 -13.81
N TYR A 373 2.88 -25.11 -14.19
CA TYR A 373 1.67 -25.00 -15.02
C TYR A 373 0.59 -25.93 -14.45
N ASP A 374 -0.68 -25.58 -14.63
CA ASP A 374 -1.78 -26.50 -14.31
C ASP A 374 -2.04 -27.47 -15.46
N PHE A 375 -2.42 -28.71 -15.11
CA PHE A 375 -2.75 -29.77 -16.06
C PHE A 375 -4.07 -29.55 -16.81
N SER A 376 -4.92 -28.65 -16.32
CA SER A 376 -6.21 -28.30 -16.95
C SER A 376 -6.05 -27.41 -18.18
N TYR A 377 -4.87 -26.84 -18.40
CA TYR A 377 -4.62 -25.89 -19.49
C TYR A 377 -4.55 -26.56 -20.86
N SER A 378 -4.92 -25.79 -21.89
CA SER A 378 -4.80 -26.22 -23.29
C SER A 378 -3.38 -26.01 -23.82
N LEU A 379 -2.42 -26.68 -23.20
CA LEU A 379 -1.00 -26.62 -23.53
C LEU A 379 -0.51 -27.89 -24.22
N CYS A 380 0.47 -27.74 -25.10
CA CYS A 380 1.18 -28.85 -25.71
C CYS A 380 2.69 -28.62 -25.70
N LYS A 381 3.48 -29.70 -25.75
CA LYS A 381 4.94 -29.64 -25.82
C LYS A 381 5.43 -29.88 -27.26
N GLU A 382 6.40 -29.09 -27.72
CA GLU A 382 6.97 -29.25 -29.07
C GLU A 382 7.96 -30.42 -29.16
N THR A 383 8.63 -30.73 -28.05
CA THR A 383 9.59 -31.82 -27.97
C THR A 383 9.34 -32.65 -26.73
N GLU A 384 9.84 -33.89 -26.72
CA GLU A 384 9.64 -34.79 -25.58
C GLU A 384 10.35 -34.31 -24.32
N ASN A 385 11.46 -33.57 -24.46
CA ASN A 385 12.29 -33.12 -23.36
C ASN A 385 12.23 -31.60 -23.24
N ILE A 386 11.40 -31.12 -22.32
CA ILE A 386 11.37 -29.71 -21.93
C ILE A 386 12.19 -29.56 -20.65
N PRO A 387 13.31 -28.81 -20.66
CA PRO A 387 14.26 -28.77 -19.54
C PRO A 387 13.63 -28.49 -18.17
N CYS A 388 12.60 -27.65 -18.13
CA CYS A 388 11.99 -27.21 -16.88
C CYS A 388 10.83 -28.06 -16.37
N LEU A 389 10.40 -29.09 -17.12
CA LEU A 389 9.31 -30.00 -16.73
C LEU A 389 9.80 -31.27 -16.00
N SER A 390 11.10 -31.38 -15.75
CA SER A 390 11.81 -32.62 -15.34
C SER A 390 11.30 -33.32 -14.06
N LYS A 391 10.36 -32.74 -13.31
CA LYS A 391 9.73 -33.34 -12.12
C LYS A 391 8.28 -33.81 -12.32
N TYR A 392 7.59 -33.38 -13.40
CA TYR A 392 6.14 -33.58 -13.61
C TYR A 392 5.80 -34.10 -15.03
N ASP A 393 6.79 -34.64 -15.73
CA ASP A 393 6.91 -34.71 -17.19
C ASP A 393 6.03 -35.73 -17.96
N LYS A 394 4.74 -35.91 -17.61
CA LYS A 394 3.85 -36.83 -18.34
C LYS A 394 2.47 -36.27 -18.73
N SER A 395 2.16 -35.03 -18.40
CA SER A 395 0.78 -34.52 -18.54
C SER A 395 0.46 -33.83 -19.86
N PHE A 396 1.43 -33.18 -20.50
CA PHE A 396 1.16 -32.36 -21.70
C PHE A 396 1.40 -33.16 -22.99
N PRO A 397 0.42 -33.20 -23.92
CA PRO A 397 0.57 -33.91 -25.19
C PRO A 397 1.59 -33.22 -26.10
N LEU A 398 2.19 -33.98 -27.02
CA LEU A 398 2.92 -33.39 -28.14
C LEU A 398 1.97 -32.53 -28.98
N CYS A 399 2.44 -31.36 -29.41
CA CYS A 399 1.67 -30.51 -30.31
C CYS A 399 1.40 -31.24 -31.63
N SER A 400 0.15 -31.65 -31.85
CA SER A 400 -0.24 -32.28 -33.11
C SER A 400 -0.08 -31.30 -34.25
N SER A 401 0.72 -31.67 -35.26
CA SER A 401 0.95 -30.87 -36.46
C SER A 401 -0.38 -30.64 -37.18
N ALA A 402 -1.07 -29.52 -36.88
CA ALA A 402 -2.20 -29.10 -37.68
C ALA A 402 -1.69 -28.83 -39.10
N ASN A 403 -2.26 -29.55 -40.07
CA ASN A 403 -1.98 -29.45 -41.50
C ASN A 403 -1.70 -28.02 -42.00
N THR A 404 -0.42 -27.71 -42.23
CA THR A 404 -0.01 -26.82 -43.32
C THR A 404 1.03 -27.56 -44.17
N LYS A 405 0.54 -28.42 -45.05
CA LYS A 405 1.26 -28.71 -46.29
C LYS A 405 1.26 -27.42 -47.12
N THR A 406 2.23 -26.56 -46.85
CA THR A 406 2.79 -25.68 -47.87
C THR A 406 4.27 -25.98 -47.91
N ASN A 407 4.65 -26.84 -48.85
CA ASN A 407 6.04 -27.14 -49.15
C ASN A 407 6.78 -25.83 -49.47
N ILE A 408 7.57 -25.33 -48.53
CA ILE A 408 8.72 -24.48 -48.86
C ILE A 408 9.95 -25.35 -48.63
N THR A 409 10.38 -25.97 -49.72
CA THR A 409 11.65 -26.68 -49.80
C THR A 409 12.79 -25.69 -49.56
N ILE A 410 13.29 -25.60 -48.33
CA ILE A 410 14.61 -25.03 -48.06
C ILE A 410 15.62 -26.12 -48.41
N LYS A 411 16.15 -26.08 -49.65
CA LYS A 411 17.37 -26.80 -49.99
C LYS A 411 18.52 -26.16 -49.22
N THR A 412 18.95 -26.78 -48.13
CA THR A 412 20.26 -26.56 -47.53
C THR A 412 21.33 -26.96 -48.54
N LYS A 413 22.09 -25.97 -49.02
CA LYS A 413 23.28 -26.21 -49.86
C LYS A 413 24.51 -25.97 -49.00
N THR A 414 24.96 -27.04 -48.34
CA THR A 414 26.34 -27.15 -47.86
C THR A 414 27.25 -27.05 -49.09
N THR A 415 28.13 -26.05 -49.14
CA THR A 415 29.22 -26.07 -50.12
C THR A 415 30.52 -25.59 -49.51
N THR A 416 31.46 -26.50 -49.58
CA THR A 416 32.87 -26.50 -49.23
C THR A 416 33.62 -25.35 -49.89
N THR A 417 34.64 -24.86 -49.19
CA THR A 417 35.65 -23.91 -49.64
C THR A 417 36.44 -24.44 -50.84
N THR A 418 36.47 -23.70 -51.95
CA THR A 418 37.63 -23.70 -52.85
C THR A 418 37.74 -22.35 -53.58
N LYS A 419 38.94 -21.75 -53.52
CA LYS A 419 39.30 -20.48 -54.17
C LYS A 419 39.37 -20.64 -55.69
N THR A 420 38.78 -19.74 -56.47
CA THR A 420 39.36 -19.27 -57.73
C THR A 420 38.84 -17.86 -58.08
N LYS A 421 39.63 -17.17 -58.91
CA LYS A 421 39.88 -15.73 -59.00
C LYS A 421 39.22 -15.15 -60.28
N THR A 422 38.81 -13.88 -60.20
CA THR A 422 38.77 -12.89 -61.32
C THR A 422 37.64 -13.10 -62.37
N ILE A 423 37.02 -12.15 -63.10
CA ILE A 423 37.23 -10.74 -63.48
C ILE A 423 35.84 -10.09 -63.68
N THR A 424 35.70 -8.83 -63.28
CA THR A 424 34.56 -7.96 -63.61
C THR A 424 34.81 -7.27 -64.96
N THR A 425 33.89 -7.37 -65.92
CA THR A 425 33.83 -6.47 -67.09
C THR A 425 32.41 -5.98 -67.35
N THR A 426 32.30 -4.65 -67.39
CA THR A 426 31.13 -3.80 -67.62
C THR A 426 30.93 -3.55 -69.12
N THR A 427 29.70 -3.58 -69.64
CA THR A 427 29.06 -2.57 -70.56
C THR A 427 27.71 -3.09 -71.10
N LYS A 428 26.59 -2.37 -70.88
CA LYS A 428 25.87 -1.43 -71.82
C LYS A 428 25.45 -2.11 -73.15
N THR A 429 24.21 -2.06 -73.68
CA THR A 429 23.03 -1.20 -73.48
C THR A 429 21.80 -1.76 -74.24
N LYS A 430 20.60 -1.41 -73.75
CA LYS A 430 19.31 -1.11 -74.45
C LYS A 430 18.61 -2.19 -75.32
N THR A 431 17.33 -2.44 -75.01
CA THR A 431 16.16 -2.09 -75.86
C THR A 431 14.88 -1.98 -74.99
N LYS A 432 14.00 -1.03 -75.33
CA LYS A 432 12.69 -0.70 -74.74
C LYS A 432 11.72 -1.90 -74.81
N THR A 433 10.71 -2.04 -73.93
CA THR A 433 9.38 -1.40 -74.13
C THR A 433 8.48 -1.60 -72.89
N ILE A 434 7.96 -0.45 -72.40
CA ILE A 434 6.64 -0.16 -71.80
C ILE A 434 6.00 -1.22 -70.89
N THR A 435 5.91 -0.90 -69.59
CA THR A 435 4.79 -1.36 -68.75
C THR A 435 4.44 -0.27 -67.72
N THR A 436 3.14 -0.09 -67.59
CA THR A 436 2.41 0.88 -66.78
C THR A 436 2.62 0.73 -65.29
N THR A 437 2.41 1.85 -64.63
CA THR A 437 2.97 2.27 -63.35
C THR A 437 2.13 1.82 -62.16
N THR A 438 2.75 1.17 -61.17
CA THR A 438 2.43 1.41 -59.74
C THR A 438 3.64 1.04 -58.89
N LYS A 439 4.48 2.05 -58.59
CA LYS A 439 5.59 1.92 -57.64
C LYS A 439 5.18 2.56 -56.33
N THR A 440 5.04 1.74 -55.30
CA THR A 440 5.14 2.14 -53.91
C THR A 440 6.58 2.60 -53.67
N LYS A 441 6.72 3.89 -53.40
CA LYS A 441 8.01 4.55 -53.17
C LYS A 441 8.35 4.42 -51.69
N THR A 442 9.37 3.64 -51.37
CA THR A 442 10.13 3.79 -50.13
C THR A 442 10.71 5.20 -50.09
N THR A 443 10.25 6.02 -49.15
CA THR A 443 10.88 7.29 -48.78
C THR A 443 11.42 7.16 -47.36
N ASN A 444 12.75 7.28 -47.24
CA ASN A 444 13.42 7.57 -45.97
C ASN A 444 12.72 8.75 -45.31
N VAL A 445 12.24 8.56 -44.08
CA VAL A 445 11.64 9.61 -43.27
C VAL A 445 12.78 10.38 -42.59
N SER A 446 12.98 11.62 -43.02
CA SER A 446 13.92 12.55 -42.38
C SER A 446 13.45 12.89 -40.97
N THR A 447 14.27 12.57 -39.97
CA THR A 447 14.11 12.94 -38.54
C THR A 447 14.54 14.38 -38.23
N VAL A 448 14.59 15.25 -39.24
CA VAL A 448 15.11 16.62 -39.09
C VAL A 448 13.99 17.52 -38.60
N THR A 449 14.25 18.29 -37.55
CA THR A 449 13.33 19.31 -37.03
C THR A 449 13.18 20.42 -38.06
N SER A 450 11.95 20.68 -38.49
CA SER A 450 11.63 21.73 -39.45
C SER A 450 11.96 23.12 -38.93
N THR A 451 12.70 23.90 -39.71
CA THR A 451 13.07 25.30 -39.43
C THR A 451 12.27 26.31 -40.26
N ASN A 452 11.48 25.84 -41.23
CA ASN A 452 10.70 26.69 -42.15
C ASN A 452 9.19 26.69 -41.84
N GLY A 453 8.78 26.06 -40.74
CA GLY A 453 7.39 25.98 -40.29
C GLY A 453 6.51 24.98 -41.05
N LYS A 454 7.09 24.15 -41.94
CA LYS A 454 6.39 23.07 -42.65
C LYS A 454 6.72 21.70 -42.07
N CYS A 455 5.83 20.72 -42.18
CA CYS A 455 6.01 19.39 -41.62
C CYS A 455 5.37 18.31 -42.49
N GLY A 456 5.85 17.09 -42.34
CA GLY A 456 5.41 15.95 -43.13
C GLY A 456 6.58 15.18 -43.72
N ALA A 457 6.30 14.12 -44.47
CA ALA A 457 7.31 13.20 -45.01
C ALA A 457 8.44 13.87 -45.82
N LYS A 458 8.24 15.09 -46.33
CA LYS A 458 9.24 15.87 -47.07
C LYS A 458 9.95 16.95 -46.23
N ASP A 459 9.28 17.48 -45.22
CA ASP A 459 9.71 18.69 -44.49
C ASP A 459 10.13 18.40 -43.03
N GLY A 460 9.95 17.15 -42.56
CA GLY A 460 10.40 16.70 -41.25
C GLY A 460 9.39 16.94 -40.13
N VAL A 461 9.87 16.89 -38.88
CA VAL A 461 9.04 16.97 -37.67
C VAL A 461 8.97 18.40 -37.14
N CYS A 462 7.84 18.78 -36.55
CA CYS A 462 7.68 20.07 -35.92
C CYS A 462 8.54 20.23 -34.66
N PRO A 463 8.95 21.46 -34.31
CA PRO A 463 9.61 21.76 -33.05
C PRO A 463 8.80 21.29 -31.84
N THR A 464 9.50 21.02 -30.73
CA THR A 464 8.89 20.53 -29.49
C THR A 464 7.75 21.43 -29.02
N GLY A 465 6.60 20.83 -28.72
CA GLY A 465 5.39 21.54 -28.30
C GLY A 465 4.49 22.01 -29.45
N GLU A 466 4.80 21.67 -30.71
CA GLU A 466 3.98 22.02 -31.88
C GLU A 466 3.39 20.80 -32.58
N CYS A 467 2.21 21.00 -33.16
CA CYS A 467 1.45 20.02 -33.90
C CYS A 467 1.70 20.17 -35.40
N CYS A 468 1.74 19.06 -36.12
CA CYS A 468 1.78 19.09 -37.58
C CYS A 468 0.35 19.03 -38.13
N SER A 469 -0.13 20.13 -38.70
CA SER A 469 -1.48 20.20 -39.25
C SER A 469 -1.67 19.23 -40.43
N LYS A 470 -2.93 18.92 -40.78
CA LYS A 470 -3.26 18.14 -41.98
C LYS A 470 -2.76 18.73 -43.30
N TYR A 471 -2.37 20.01 -43.29
CA TYR A 471 -1.85 20.74 -44.46
C TYR A 471 -0.32 20.82 -44.48
N GLY A 472 0.36 20.17 -43.52
CA GLY A 472 1.82 20.12 -43.47
C GLY A 472 2.48 21.40 -42.94
N TYR A 473 1.86 22.05 -41.96
CA TYR A 473 2.40 23.22 -41.26
C TYR A 473 2.46 22.99 -39.75
N CYS A 474 3.51 23.51 -39.12
CA CYS A 474 3.71 23.46 -37.67
C CYS A 474 2.97 24.59 -36.95
N GLY A 475 2.33 24.27 -35.83
CA GLY A 475 1.72 25.28 -34.97
C GLY A 475 1.05 24.70 -33.73
N ARG A 476 0.70 25.58 -32.80
CA ARG A 476 0.11 25.20 -31.48
C ARG A 476 -1.41 25.42 -31.40
N SER A 477 -2.01 26.01 -32.42
CA SER A 477 -3.44 26.32 -32.40
C SER A 477 -4.27 25.07 -32.70
N GLU A 478 -5.57 25.12 -32.35
CA GLU A 478 -6.53 24.05 -32.64
C GLU A 478 -6.57 23.67 -34.14
N LYS A 479 -6.32 24.62 -35.05
CA LYS A 479 -6.22 24.35 -36.50
C LYS A 479 -5.04 23.45 -36.87
N HIS A 480 -4.02 23.37 -36.01
CA HIS A 480 -2.84 22.52 -36.20
C HIS A 480 -2.91 21.24 -35.36
N CYS A 481 -3.45 21.33 -34.16
CA CYS A 481 -3.51 20.25 -33.18
C CYS A 481 -4.81 19.43 -33.17
N GLY A 482 -5.83 19.90 -33.87
CA GLY A 482 -7.15 19.27 -33.95
C GLY A 482 -7.25 18.19 -35.02
N THR A 483 -8.46 17.98 -35.55
CA THR A 483 -8.76 16.87 -36.47
C THR A 483 -7.89 16.89 -37.73
N GLY A 484 -7.17 15.78 -37.96
CA GLY A 484 -6.25 15.61 -39.09
C GLY A 484 -4.79 15.98 -38.80
N CYS A 485 -4.44 16.29 -37.55
CA CYS A 485 -3.05 16.45 -37.16
C CYS A 485 -2.23 15.17 -37.44
N GLN A 486 -1.06 15.32 -38.05
CA GLN A 486 -0.16 14.25 -38.45
C GLN A 486 0.79 13.89 -37.30
N SER A 487 0.44 12.88 -36.52
CA SER A 487 1.14 12.53 -35.26
C SER A 487 2.57 12.05 -35.46
N GLU A 488 2.92 11.57 -36.65
CA GLU A 488 4.29 11.18 -37.02
C GLU A 488 5.22 12.39 -37.20
N PHE A 489 4.66 13.59 -37.40
CA PHE A 489 5.41 14.81 -37.71
C PHE A 489 5.15 15.95 -36.72
N GLY A 490 4.34 15.74 -35.68
CA GLY A 490 4.10 16.72 -34.62
C GLY A 490 3.22 16.17 -33.49
N GLN A 491 3.15 16.89 -32.37
CA GLN A 491 2.49 16.40 -31.15
C GLN A 491 0.97 16.65 -31.21
N CYS A 492 0.18 15.72 -31.74
CA CYS A 492 -1.28 15.92 -31.84
C CYS A 492 -2.00 15.80 -30.48
N ASN A 493 -3.14 16.51 -30.32
CA ASN A 493 -3.97 16.54 -29.09
C ASN A 493 -3.46 17.36 -27.90
N ILE A 494 -2.69 18.44 -28.11
CA ILE A 494 -2.18 19.29 -27.01
C ILE A 494 -3.25 20.24 -26.39
N ASN A 495 -4.45 20.34 -26.95
CA ASN A 495 -5.47 21.29 -26.46
C ASN A 495 -6.61 20.63 -25.69
N LYS A 496 -6.33 20.29 -24.42
CA LYS A 496 -7.30 20.48 -23.32
C LYS A 496 -6.60 21.11 -22.12
N THR A 497 -5.97 22.25 -22.36
CA THR A 497 -5.47 23.13 -21.29
C THR A 497 -5.49 24.55 -21.81
N THR A 498 -6.25 25.41 -21.14
CA THR A 498 -6.31 26.83 -21.44
C THR A 498 -4.95 27.45 -21.10
N THR A 499 -4.13 27.63 -22.14
CA THR A 499 -3.12 28.69 -22.33
C THR A 499 -3.60 30.02 -21.73
N THR A 500 -2.81 30.91 -21.12
CA THR A 500 -1.35 31.11 -20.92
C THR A 500 -1.21 32.42 -20.09
N LYS A 501 -0.08 32.93 -19.59
CA LYS A 501 1.29 33.01 -20.13
C LYS A 501 2.32 33.12 -19.01
N THR A 502 3.40 32.38 -19.21
CA THR A 502 4.72 32.57 -18.61
C THR A 502 5.49 33.60 -19.44
N THR A 503 6.25 34.48 -18.78
CA THR A 503 7.43 35.12 -19.37
C THR A 503 8.66 34.72 -18.55
N THR A 504 9.74 34.40 -19.24
CA THR A 504 10.90 33.65 -18.75
C THR A 504 11.93 34.56 -18.06
N GLN A 505 12.43 34.07 -16.91
CA GLN A 505 13.72 34.28 -16.22
C GLN A 505 14.42 35.67 -16.23
N LYS A 506 14.63 36.23 -15.03
CA LYS A 506 15.97 36.51 -14.48
C LYS A 506 15.93 36.81 -12.97
N SER A 507 16.92 36.29 -12.26
CA SER A 507 17.28 36.68 -10.89
C SER A 507 17.59 38.18 -10.84
N THR A 508 16.84 38.92 -10.03
CA THR A 508 17.27 40.17 -9.37
C THR A 508 16.51 40.32 -8.06
N THR A 509 17.27 40.48 -6.98
CA THR A 509 16.85 40.82 -5.62
C THR A 509 16.05 42.13 -5.56
N THR A 510 14.86 42.11 -4.95
CA THR A 510 14.29 43.27 -4.23
C THR A 510 13.24 42.83 -3.19
N LYS A 511 13.43 43.30 -1.95
CA LYS A 511 12.49 43.25 -0.82
C LYS A 511 11.18 43.97 -1.15
N SER A 512 10.04 43.38 -0.78
CA SER A 512 8.86 44.14 -0.32
C SER A 512 7.98 43.24 0.56
N SER A 513 8.12 43.37 1.88
CA SER A 513 7.21 42.75 2.86
C SER A 513 6.13 43.75 3.23
N TYR A 514 4.98 43.69 2.56
CA TYR A 514 3.79 44.39 3.06
C TYR A 514 3.41 43.79 4.43
N PRO A 515 3.27 44.61 5.48
CA PRO A 515 2.96 44.13 6.83
C PRO A 515 1.57 43.49 6.90
N THR A 516 1.36 42.61 7.87
CA THR A 516 0.05 41.96 8.09
C THR A 516 -0.93 42.98 8.67
N SER A 517 -2.08 43.15 8.01
CA SER A 517 -3.15 44.03 8.41
C SER A 517 -3.81 43.58 9.71
N THR A 518 -4.02 44.54 10.62
CA THR A 518 -4.70 44.34 11.91
C THR A 518 -6.10 44.93 11.97
N ASN A 519 -6.52 45.67 10.93
CA ASN A 519 -7.80 46.39 10.88
C ASN A 519 -8.83 45.75 9.92
N GLY A 520 -8.51 44.58 9.36
CA GLY A 520 -9.39 43.85 8.44
C GLY A 520 -9.41 44.38 7.00
N LYS A 521 -8.60 45.39 6.66
CA LYS A 521 -8.43 45.90 5.29
C LYS A 521 -7.14 45.39 4.65
N CYS A 522 -7.07 45.33 3.33
CA CYS A 522 -5.91 44.81 2.62
C CYS A 522 -5.73 45.50 1.26
N GLY A 523 -4.50 45.54 0.79
CA GLY A 523 -4.12 46.25 -0.44
C GLY A 523 -2.80 46.98 -0.27
N ALA A 524 -2.36 47.67 -1.33
CA ALA A 524 -1.07 48.35 -1.34
C ALA A 524 -0.86 49.37 -0.20
N LYS A 525 -1.96 49.90 0.39
CA LYS A 525 -1.94 50.83 1.53
C LYS A 525 -2.12 50.15 2.90
N ASP A 526 -2.88 49.07 2.98
CA ASP A 526 -3.31 48.44 4.25
C ASP A 526 -2.57 47.13 4.56
N GLY A 527 -1.76 46.63 3.64
CA GLY A 527 -0.94 45.43 3.85
C GLY A 527 -1.65 44.12 3.50
N LYS A 528 -1.09 42.99 3.97
CA LYS A 528 -1.60 41.64 3.65
C LYS A 528 -2.58 41.15 4.70
N CYS A 529 -3.55 40.35 4.29
CA CYS A 529 -4.44 39.65 5.20
C CYS A 529 -3.67 38.60 6.04
N PRO A 530 -4.17 38.30 7.26
CA PRO A 530 -3.66 37.20 8.06
C PRO A 530 -3.68 35.86 7.32
N THR A 531 -2.80 34.94 7.73
CA THR A 531 -2.68 33.61 7.14
C THR A 531 -4.03 32.88 7.11
N GLY A 532 -4.39 32.34 5.95
CA GLY A 532 -5.66 31.64 5.71
C GLY A 532 -6.80 32.56 5.26
N GLU A 533 -6.57 33.86 5.07
CA GLU A 533 -7.58 34.81 4.59
C GLU A 533 -7.26 35.38 3.20
N CYS A 534 -8.32 35.66 2.46
CA CYS A 534 -8.29 36.23 1.12
C CYS A 534 -8.47 37.74 1.18
N CYS A 535 -7.77 38.47 0.33
CA CYS A 535 -8.00 39.90 0.16
C CYS A 535 -9.01 40.12 -0.96
N SER A 536 -10.21 40.55 -0.63
CA SER A 536 -11.27 40.78 -1.63
C SER A 536 -10.89 41.87 -2.62
N LYS A 537 -11.59 41.93 -3.77
CA LYS A 537 -11.42 43.02 -4.76
C LYS A 537 -11.71 44.42 -4.20
N TYR A 538 -12.38 44.50 -3.05
CA TYR A 538 -12.73 45.75 -2.36
C TYR A 538 -11.75 46.11 -1.22
N GLY A 539 -10.68 45.33 -1.05
CA GLY A 539 -9.63 45.62 -0.06
C GLY A 539 -10.00 45.24 1.37
N TYR A 540 -10.74 44.15 1.55
CA TYR A 540 -11.09 43.59 2.87
C TYR A 540 -10.65 42.14 3.00
N CYS A 541 -10.21 41.76 4.21
CA CYS A 541 -9.80 40.41 4.55
C CYS A 541 -10.99 39.53 4.94
N GLY A 542 -11.01 38.30 4.44
CA GLY A 542 -11.99 37.31 4.86
C GLY A 542 -11.83 35.97 4.15
N ARG A 543 -12.54 34.96 4.65
CA ARG A 543 -12.45 33.57 4.16
C ARG A 543 -13.61 33.12 3.29
N SER A 544 -14.62 33.97 3.11
CA SER A 544 -15.81 33.60 2.33
C SER A 544 -15.56 33.73 0.83
N GLU A 545 -16.42 33.12 0.02
CA GLU A 545 -16.37 33.21 -1.45
C GLU A 545 -16.39 34.66 -1.95
N LYS A 546 -17.04 35.59 -1.23
CA LYS A 546 -17.02 37.03 -1.56
C LYS A 546 -15.63 37.65 -1.44
N HIS A 547 -14.75 37.07 -0.63
CA HIS A 547 -13.37 37.52 -0.43
C HIS A 547 -12.38 36.71 -1.26
N CYS A 548 -12.61 35.40 -1.39
CA CYS A 548 -11.71 34.45 -2.07
C CYS A 548 -12.03 34.20 -3.55
N GLY A 549 -13.19 34.67 -4.02
CA GLY A 549 -13.67 34.48 -5.38
C GLY A 549 -13.10 35.48 -6.38
N THR A 550 -13.84 35.73 -7.46
CA THR A 550 -13.39 36.54 -8.60
C THR A 550 -13.00 37.96 -8.18
N GLY A 551 -11.75 38.34 -8.47
CA GLY A 551 -11.17 39.64 -8.15
C GLY A 551 -10.38 39.68 -6.84
N CYS A 552 -10.19 38.54 -6.16
CA CYS A 552 -9.31 38.47 -5.00
C CYS A 552 -7.86 38.92 -5.35
N GLN A 553 -7.28 39.76 -4.51
CA GLN A 553 -5.96 40.38 -4.70
C GLN A 553 -4.87 39.49 -4.10
N SER A 554 -4.27 38.63 -4.94
CA SER A 554 -3.33 37.57 -4.50
C SER A 554 -2.03 38.06 -3.85
N GLU A 555 -1.63 39.31 -4.11
CA GLU A 555 -0.46 39.93 -3.47
C GLU A 555 -0.71 40.27 -1.99
N PHE A 556 -1.98 40.44 -1.61
CA PHE A 556 -2.43 40.88 -0.29
C PHE A 556 -3.28 39.83 0.44
N GLY A 557 -3.55 38.65 -0.14
CA GLY A 557 -4.26 37.56 0.53
C GLY A 557 -4.28 36.27 -0.30
N GLN A 558 -4.66 35.15 0.31
CA GLN A 558 -4.54 33.82 -0.30
C GLN A 558 -5.74 33.49 -1.21
N CYS A 559 -5.73 33.95 -2.45
CA CYS A 559 -6.82 33.70 -3.40
C CYS A 559 -6.83 32.24 -3.91
N ASN A 560 -8.02 31.63 -4.06
CA ASN A 560 -8.28 30.24 -4.50
C ASN A 560 -8.22 29.12 -3.43
N ILE A 561 -8.68 29.38 -2.19
CA ILE A 561 -8.72 28.33 -1.14
C ILE A 561 -9.86 27.30 -1.33
N ASN A 562 -10.81 27.51 -2.25
CA ASN A 562 -11.95 26.60 -2.42
C ASN A 562 -12.02 25.93 -3.78
N LYS A 563 -11.34 24.78 -3.90
CA LYS A 563 -11.77 23.70 -4.79
C LYS A 563 -11.56 22.35 -4.09
N THR A 564 -12.39 22.10 -3.07
CA THR A 564 -12.58 20.77 -2.50
C THR A 564 -14.06 20.56 -2.26
N THR A 565 -14.64 19.60 -2.97
CA THR A 565 -16.04 19.20 -2.88
C THR A 565 -16.26 18.33 -1.66
N THR A 566 -17.29 18.67 -0.89
CA THR A 566 -17.77 18.03 0.33
C THR A 566 -18.55 16.75 0.04
N THR A 567 -18.24 15.61 0.67
CA THR A 567 -19.24 14.68 1.24
C THR A 567 -18.63 13.80 2.35
N LYS A 568 -19.47 13.52 3.36
CA LYS A 568 -19.24 12.89 4.68
C LYS A 568 -18.89 11.40 4.66
N ILE A 569 -18.07 10.94 5.61
CA ILE A 569 -18.36 9.77 6.47
C ILE A 569 -18.03 10.11 7.93
N THR A 570 -18.96 9.74 8.79
CA THR A 570 -18.99 9.72 10.26
C THR A 570 -18.07 8.65 10.87
N THR A 571 -17.46 8.94 12.03
CA THR A 571 -17.56 8.09 13.22
C THR A 571 -17.20 8.88 14.49
N GLN A 572 -17.82 8.44 15.59
CA GLN A 572 -17.64 8.87 16.99
C GLN A 572 -16.15 8.84 17.38
N LYS A 573 -15.64 9.66 18.32
CA LYS A 573 -16.07 9.75 19.73
C LYS A 573 -15.42 10.97 20.41
N SER A 574 -15.98 11.37 21.55
CA SER A 574 -15.45 12.32 22.56
C SER A 574 -15.76 13.81 22.34
N THR A 575 -16.68 14.29 23.17
CA THR A 575 -17.33 15.60 23.12
C THR A 575 -16.52 16.69 23.82
N THR A 576 -15.90 17.58 23.04
CA THR A 576 -15.68 18.98 23.43
C THR A 576 -15.93 19.89 22.22
N THR A 577 -17.18 20.26 22.00
CA THR A 577 -17.57 21.18 20.92
C THR A 577 -17.31 22.63 21.33
N LYS A 578 -16.32 23.28 20.71
CA LYS A 578 -16.20 24.74 20.70
C LYS A 578 -17.15 25.28 19.62
N SER A 579 -18.37 25.66 20.04
CA SER A 579 -19.36 26.41 19.24
C SER A 579 -19.53 27.77 19.92
N SER A 580 -19.34 28.86 19.16
CA SER A 580 -19.09 30.22 19.65
C SER A 580 -20.34 31.01 20.09
N TYR A 581 -21.32 30.36 20.70
CA TYR A 581 -22.45 31.07 21.31
C TYR A 581 -22.23 31.13 22.84
N PRO A 582 -22.21 32.33 23.45
CA PRO A 582 -21.99 32.47 24.88
C PRO A 582 -23.11 31.81 25.69
N THR A 583 -22.82 31.39 26.92
CA THR A 583 -23.82 30.85 27.85
C THR A 583 -24.73 31.97 28.31
N SER A 584 -26.04 31.78 28.17
CA SER A 584 -27.08 32.70 28.62
C SER A 584 -27.13 32.80 30.14
N THR A 585 -27.18 34.03 30.64
CA THR A 585 -27.29 34.36 32.07
C THR A 585 -28.67 34.89 32.45
N ASN A 586 -29.58 35.07 31.48
CA ASN A 586 -30.91 35.66 31.69
C ASN A 586 -32.07 34.65 31.55
N GLY A 587 -31.75 33.36 31.43
CA GLY A 587 -32.74 32.28 31.29
C GLY A 587 -33.37 32.16 29.90
N LYS A 588 -32.93 32.95 28.90
CA LYS A 588 -33.36 32.84 27.50
C LYS A 588 -32.30 32.17 26.63
N CYS A 589 -32.69 31.58 25.51
CA CYS A 589 -31.78 30.86 24.64
C CYS A 589 -32.21 30.94 23.18
N GLY A 590 -31.23 30.82 22.28
CA GLY A 590 -31.45 30.99 20.84
C GLY A 590 -30.30 31.75 20.21
N ALA A 591 -30.35 31.94 18.89
CA ALA A 591 -29.28 32.58 18.13
C ALA A 591 -28.89 34.00 18.64
N LYS A 592 -29.80 34.68 19.34
CA LYS A 592 -29.59 36.01 19.95
C LYS A 592 -29.12 35.97 21.40
N ASP A 593 -29.65 35.04 22.20
CA ASP A 593 -29.46 35.00 23.66
C ASP A 593 -28.40 33.97 24.10
N GLY A 594 -27.91 33.14 23.18
CA GLY A 594 -26.88 32.15 23.45
C GLY A 594 -27.43 30.82 23.95
N LYS A 595 -26.57 30.01 24.59
CA LYS A 595 -26.91 28.64 25.01
C LYS A 595 -27.33 28.58 26.46
N CYS A 596 -28.25 27.69 26.79
CA CYS A 596 -28.60 27.38 28.15
C CYS A 596 -27.42 26.81 28.94
N PRO A 597 -27.38 27.04 30.26
CA PRO A 597 -26.42 26.40 31.14
C PRO A 597 -26.42 24.88 31.01
N THR A 598 -25.29 24.26 31.35
CA THR A 598 -25.11 22.80 31.30
C THR A 598 -26.19 22.08 32.10
N GLY A 599 -26.84 21.09 31.50
CA GLY A 599 -27.93 20.33 32.09
C GLY A 599 -29.32 20.91 31.83
N GLU A 600 -29.45 22.01 31.08
CA GLU A 600 -30.74 22.62 30.73
C GLU A 600 -31.04 22.57 29.23
N CYS A 601 -32.34 22.44 28.92
CA CYS A 601 -32.87 22.39 27.57
C CYS A 601 -33.31 23.79 27.14
N CYS A 602 -33.10 24.11 25.86
CA CYS A 602 -33.65 25.33 25.27
C CYS A 602 -35.01 25.02 24.65
N SER A 603 -36.08 25.50 25.24
CA SER A 603 -37.44 25.26 24.73
C SER A 603 -37.63 25.85 23.33
N LYS A 604 -38.66 25.40 22.60
CA LYS A 604 -39.04 25.99 21.30
C LYS A 604 -39.37 27.49 21.36
N TYR A 605 -39.61 28.02 22.56
CA TYR A 605 -39.92 29.43 22.81
C TYR A 605 -38.69 30.25 23.25
N GLY A 606 -37.51 29.64 23.28
CA GLY A 606 -36.26 30.33 23.59
C GLY A 606 -36.05 30.58 25.08
N TYR A 607 -36.46 29.64 25.93
CA TYR A 607 -36.23 29.68 27.38
C TYR A 607 -35.51 28.43 27.87
N CYS A 608 -34.63 28.61 28.85
CA CYS A 608 -33.85 27.55 29.49
C CYS A 608 -34.63 26.89 30.63
N GLY A 609 -34.59 25.56 30.69
CA GLY A 609 -35.15 24.80 31.79
C GLY A 609 -35.00 23.29 31.64
N ARG A 610 -35.30 22.54 32.72
CA ARG A 610 -35.12 21.08 32.77
C ARG A 610 -36.42 20.27 32.68
N SER A 611 -37.57 20.94 32.62
CA SER A 611 -38.86 20.25 32.57
C SER A 611 -39.19 19.75 31.15
N GLU A 612 -40.15 18.84 31.04
CA GLU A 612 -40.60 18.30 29.75
C GLU A 612 -41.08 19.39 28.77
N LYS A 613 -41.59 20.52 29.27
CA LYS A 613 -41.95 21.69 28.45
C LYS A 613 -40.74 22.35 27.77
N HIS A 614 -39.54 22.18 28.33
CA HIS A 614 -38.28 22.70 27.79
C HIS A 614 -37.51 21.65 27.00
N CYS A 615 -37.54 20.40 27.47
CA CYS A 615 -36.76 19.29 26.92
C CYS A 615 -37.52 18.43 25.89
N GLY A 616 -38.84 18.61 25.77
CA GLY A 616 -39.71 17.85 24.89
C GLY A 616 -39.72 18.36 23.45
N THR A 617 -40.81 18.08 22.74
CA THR A 617 -40.94 18.36 21.30
C THR A 617 -40.72 19.84 20.96
N GLY A 618 -39.72 20.11 20.11
CA GLY A 618 -39.34 21.45 19.67
C GLY A 618 -38.17 22.07 20.46
N CYS A 619 -37.56 21.33 21.39
CA CYS A 619 -36.32 21.78 22.03
C CYS A 619 -35.22 22.08 20.99
N GLN A 620 -34.57 23.24 21.14
CA GLN A 620 -33.55 23.76 20.23
C GLN A 620 -32.15 23.26 20.64
N SER A 621 -31.73 22.14 20.04
CA SER A 621 -30.51 21.42 20.44
C SER A 621 -29.19 22.17 20.23
N GLU A 622 -29.18 23.22 19.39
CA GLU A 622 -28.02 24.09 19.22
C GLU A 622 -27.77 25.00 20.44
N PHE A 623 -28.84 25.29 21.20
CA PHE A 623 -28.86 26.22 22.32
C PHE A 623 -29.21 25.58 23.66
N GLY A 624 -29.45 24.27 23.74
CA GLY A 624 -29.66 23.55 25.00
C GLY A 624 -29.69 22.04 24.81
N GLN A 625 -29.60 21.27 25.89
CA GLN A 625 -29.43 19.82 25.85
C GLN A 625 -30.77 19.09 25.71
N CYS A 626 -31.29 18.90 24.50
CA CYS A 626 -32.56 18.21 24.30
C CYS A 626 -32.45 16.70 24.55
N ASN A 627 -33.49 16.08 25.15
CA ASN A 627 -33.59 14.63 25.48
C ASN A 627 -32.83 14.11 26.73
N ILE A 628 -32.73 14.88 27.82
CA ILE A 628 -31.97 14.46 29.03
C ILE A 628 -32.66 13.35 29.87
N ASN A 629 -33.95 13.05 29.68
CA ASN A 629 -34.67 12.10 30.54
C ASN A 629 -34.88 10.71 29.93
N LYS A 630 -33.79 9.95 29.77
CA LYS A 630 -33.84 8.47 29.81
C LYS A 630 -32.56 7.93 30.44
N THR A 631 -32.54 7.88 31.77
CA THR A 631 -31.56 7.10 32.53
C THR A 631 -32.27 6.27 33.59
N THR A 632 -32.27 4.96 33.36
CA THR A 632 -32.55 3.90 34.32
C THR A 632 -31.64 4.03 35.53
N THR A 633 -32.24 4.16 36.71
CA THR A 633 -31.55 4.13 38.00
C THR A 633 -31.61 2.71 38.55
N THR A 634 -30.45 2.08 38.70
CA THR A 634 -30.27 0.84 39.47
C THR A 634 -30.28 1.18 40.96
N LYS A 635 -31.14 0.53 41.74
CA LYS A 635 -31.05 0.50 43.22
C LYS A 635 -31.05 -0.95 43.70
N THR A 636 -30.00 -1.29 44.43
CA THR A 636 -29.81 -2.51 45.22
C THR A 636 -30.58 -2.39 46.54
N THR A 637 -31.39 -3.37 46.93
CA THR A 637 -31.21 -4.25 48.11
C THR A 637 -32.46 -5.05 48.51
N LYS A 638 -32.16 -6.30 48.93
CA LYS A 638 -32.80 -7.15 49.95
C LYS A 638 -34.17 -7.80 49.70
N THR A 639 -34.08 -9.12 49.69
CA THR A 639 -35.07 -10.16 49.98
C THR A 639 -36.06 -9.84 51.11
N THR A 640 -37.35 -10.06 50.84
CA THR A 640 -38.23 -10.92 51.67
C THR A 640 -39.44 -11.37 50.85
N THR A 641 -39.81 -12.62 51.10
CA THR A 641 -40.87 -13.44 50.49
C THR A 641 -42.29 -12.99 50.85
N LYS A 642 -43.23 -13.05 49.89
CA LYS A 642 -44.59 -13.61 50.09
C LYS A 642 -45.33 -13.97 48.79
N LYS A 643 -45.35 -15.29 48.54
CA LYS A 643 -46.45 -16.21 48.15
C LYS A 643 -47.61 -15.76 47.24
N SER A 644 -47.76 -16.53 46.15
CA SER A 644 -48.96 -17.11 45.50
C SER A 644 -50.07 -16.15 45.05
N THR A 645 -50.55 -16.23 43.80
CA THR A 645 -51.24 -17.41 43.26
C THR A 645 -51.18 -17.54 41.73
N SER A 646 -51.33 -18.77 41.28
CA SER A 646 -51.36 -19.21 39.88
C SER A 646 -52.67 -18.90 39.17
N THR A 647 -52.60 -18.72 37.86
CA THR A 647 -53.61 -19.27 36.93
C THR A 647 -52.94 -19.72 35.64
N LYS A 648 -52.98 -21.05 35.40
CA LYS A 648 -52.98 -21.65 34.05
C LYS A 648 -54.16 -21.04 33.28
N THR A 649 -54.08 -20.76 31.99
CA THR A 649 -54.30 -21.62 30.80
C THR A 649 -54.42 -20.56 29.66
N THR A 650 -54.11 -20.71 28.38
CA THR A 650 -54.20 -21.82 27.43
C THR A 650 -53.54 -21.28 26.16
N THR A 651 -52.89 -22.16 25.40
CA THR A 651 -52.56 -21.97 23.98
C THR A 651 -53.73 -21.44 23.17
N LYS A 652 -53.54 -20.32 22.45
CA LYS A 652 -54.36 -19.96 21.30
C LYS A 652 -53.52 -19.30 20.21
N ARG A 653 -53.42 -20.04 19.10
CA ARG A 653 -53.12 -19.63 17.73
C ARG A 653 -53.89 -18.35 17.37
N SER A 654 -53.19 -17.33 16.90
CA SER A 654 -53.73 -16.11 16.27
C SER A 654 -53.04 -15.90 14.91
N THR A 655 -53.65 -16.39 13.83
CA THR A 655 -54.45 -15.63 12.85
C THR A 655 -53.62 -14.71 11.96
N SER A 656 -53.29 -15.25 10.77
CA SER A 656 -52.81 -14.51 9.61
C SER A 656 -53.89 -13.55 9.10
N THR A 657 -53.59 -12.26 9.09
CA THR A 657 -54.31 -11.29 8.27
C THR A 657 -53.75 -11.37 6.84
N LYS A 658 -54.60 -11.82 5.90
CA LYS A 658 -54.31 -11.81 4.47
C LYS A 658 -54.17 -10.37 3.98
N SER A 659 -52.98 -10.02 3.51
CA SER A 659 -52.71 -8.88 2.65
C SER A 659 -52.12 -9.45 1.35
N SER A 660 -52.88 -9.32 0.25
CA SER A 660 -52.72 -10.06 -1.02
C SER A 660 -51.82 -9.36 -2.04
N TYR A 661 -50.64 -8.94 -1.62
CA TYR A 661 -49.65 -8.45 -2.57
C TYR A 661 -48.96 -9.65 -3.26
N PRO A 662 -48.89 -9.68 -4.61
CA PRO A 662 -48.24 -10.77 -5.35
C PRO A 662 -46.73 -10.80 -5.06
N THR A 663 -46.08 -11.95 -5.28
CA THR A 663 -44.62 -12.06 -5.12
C THR A 663 -43.90 -11.35 -6.26
N SER A 664 -42.97 -10.47 -5.91
CA SER A 664 -42.15 -9.72 -6.84
C SER A 664 -41.16 -10.62 -7.58
N THR A 665 -41.05 -10.41 -8.88
CA THR A 665 -40.10 -11.13 -9.78
C THR A 665 -38.98 -10.24 -10.30
N ASN A 666 -38.97 -8.94 -9.94
CA ASN A 666 -38.02 -7.95 -10.45
C ASN A 666 -37.04 -7.42 -9.38
N GLY A 667 -37.03 -8.03 -8.19
CA GLY A 667 -36.17 -7.65 -7.07
C GLY A 667 -36.61 -6.38 -6.31
N LYS A 668 -37.78 -5.80 -6.63
CA LYS A 668 -38.37 -4.66 -5.92
C LYS A 668 -39.55 -5.06 -5.05
N CYS A 669 -39.88 -4.28 -4.03
CA CYS A 669 -40.98 -4.59 -3.12
C CYS A 669 -41.72 -3.35 -2.66
N GLY A 670 -42.98 -3.50 -2.28
CA GLY A 670 -43.83 -2.40 -1.84
C GLY A 670 -45.23 -2.45 -2.45
N PRO A 671 -46.05 -1.42 -2.23
CA PRO A 671 -47.46 -1.42 -2.65
C PRO A 671 -47.68 -1.61 -4.16
N LYS A 672 -46.67 -1.28 -4.98
CA LYS A 672 -46.71 -1.39 -6.46
C LYS A 672 -46.06 -2.66 -6.99
N ASP A 673 -44.99 -3.13 -6.36
CA ASP A 673 -44.13 -4.22 -6.87
C ASP A 673 -44.36 -5.56 -6.16
N GLY A 674 -45.11 -5.58 -5.06
CA GLY A 674 -45.47 -6.80 -4.35
C GLY A 674 -44.54 -7.15 -3.20
N LYS A 675 -44.61 -8.40 -2.72
CA LYS A 675 -43.77 -8.90 -1.62
C LYS A 675 -42.51 -9.56 -2.14
N CYS A 676 -41.43 -9.49 -1.37
CA CYS A 676 -40.23 -10.23 -1.65
C CYS A 676 -40.46 -11.75 -1.61
N PRO A 677 -39.66 -12.53 -2.36
CA PRO A 677 -39.63 -13.98 -2.25
C PRO A 677 -39.43 -14.46 -0.80
N THR A 678 -39.87 -15.68 -0.51
CA THR A 678 -39.74 -16.27 0.82
C THR A 678 -38.28 -16.29 1.28
N GLY A 679 -38.01 -15.84 2.51
CA GLY A 679 -36.65 -15.72 3.06
C GLY A 679 -35.97 -14.38 2.77
N GLU A 680 -36.64 -13.42 2.11
CA GLU A 680 -36.08 -12.10 1.82
C GLU A 680 -36.84 -10.95 2.51
N CYS A 681 -36.10 -9.88 2.80
CA CYS A 681 -36.55 -8.68 3.47
C CYS A 681 -36.80 -7.56 2.47
N CYS A 682 -37.80 -6.72 2.72
CA CYS A 682 -38.08 -5.54 1.91
C CYS A 682 -37.47 -4.30 2.55
N SER A 683 -36.42 -3.73 1.96
CA SER A 683 -35.74 -2.55 2.51
C SER A 683 -36.64 -1.30 2.50
N LYS A 684 -36.29 -0.27 3.27
CA LYS A 684 -36.94 1.06 3.23
C LYS A 684 -36.87 1.75 1.85
N TYR A 685 -36.05 1.22 0.93
CA TYR A 685 -35.87 1.72 -0.42
C TYR A 685 -36.60 0.89 -1.48
N ASN A 686 -37.50 -0.02 -1.08
CA ASN A 686 -38.33 -0.83 -1.97
C ASN A 686 -37.55 -1.90 -2.77
N TYR A 687 -36.54 -2.52 -2.16
CA TYR A 687 -35.77 -3.62 -2.75
C TYR A 687 -35.75 -4.86 -1.86
N CYS A 688 -35.72 -6.03 -2.51
CA CYS A 688 -35.64 -7.33 -1.86
C CYS A 688 -34.20 -7.78 -1.64
N GLY A 689 -33.92 -8.35 -0.46
CA GLY A 689 -32.62 -8.94 -0.17
C GLY A 689 -32.52 -9.53 1.23
N ARG A 690 -31.46 -10.27 1.51
CA ARG A 690 -31.24 -10.98 2.80
C ARG A 690 -30.23 -10.31 3.72
N SER A 691 -29.54 -9.26 3.26
CA SER A 691 -28.51 -8.57 4.06
C SER A 691 -29.15 -7.70 5.15
N GLU A 692 -28.38 -7.31 6.16
CA GLU A 692 -28.80 -6.36 7.20
C GLU A 692 -29.30 -5.00 6.65
N LYS A 693 -28.80 -4.54 5.50
CA LYS A 693 -29.32 -3.33 4.82
C LYS A 693 -30.78 -3.45 4.34
N HIS A 694 -31.26 -4.69 4.15
CA HIS A 694 -32.61 -5.02 3.72
C HIS A 694 -33.50 -5.44 4.89
N CYS A 695 -32.93 -6.18 5.85
CA CYS A 695 -33.65 -6.73 7.00
C CYS A 695 -33.63 -5.85 8.26
N GLY A 696 -32.72 -4.88 8.34
CA GLY A 696 -32.52 -4.00 9.50
C GLY A 696 -33.46 -2.80 9.55
N THR A 697 -33.00 -1.69 10.14
CA THR A 697 -33.86 -0.54 10.47
C THR A 697 -34.55 0.07 9.24
N GLY A 698 -35.89 0.03 9.24
CA GLY A 698 -36.73 0.51 8.14
C GLY A 698 -37.19 -0.59 7.18
N CYS A 699 -36.93 -1.87 7.48
CA CYS A 699 -37.52 -2.98 6.75
C CYS A 699 -39.06 -2.93 6.80
N GLN A 700 -39.69 -3.14 5.65
CA GLN A 700 -41.14 -3.07 5.47
C GLN A 700 -41.76 -4.45 5.65
N SER A 701 -42.24 -4.75 6.87
CA SER A 701 -42.74 -6.07 7.26
C SER A 701 -44.01 -6.51 6.52
N GLU A 702 -44.71 -5.59 5.85
CA GLU A 702 -45.85 -5.91 5.00
C GLU A 702 -45.44 -6.57 3.66
N PHE A 703 -44.19 -6.34 3.22
CA PHE A 703 -43.66 -6.74 1.92
C PHE A 703 -42.41 -7.64 2.00
N GLY A 704 -41.92 -8.01 3.19
CA GLY A 704 -40.78 -8.93 3.38
C GLY A 704 -40.61 -9.37 4.84
N GLN A 705 -39.69 -10.30 5.11
CA GLN A 705 -39.48 -10.90 6.43
C GLN A 705 -38.44 -10.13 7.26
N CYS A 706 -38.85 -9.09 8.00
CA CYS A 706 -37.94 -8.27 8.82
C CYS A 706 -37.53 -8.96 10.13
N HIS A 707 -36.32 -8.68 10.62
CA HIS A 707 -35.74 -9.27 11.84
C HIS A 707 -35.53 -8.23 12.94
#